data_AF-A0A1G1C5C5-F1
#
_entry.id   AF-A0A1G1C5C5-F1
#
_cell.length_a   1.000
_cell.length_b   1.000
_cell.length_c   1.000
_cell.angle_alpha   90.00
_cell.angle_beta   90.00
_cell.angle_gamma   90.00
#
_symmetry.space_group_name_H-M   'P 1'
#
loop_
_entity.id
_entity.type
_entity.pdbx_description
1 polymer ?
#
loop_
_entity_poly.entity_id
_entity_poly.type
_entity_poly.pdbx_seq_one_letter_code
_entity_poly.pdbx_strand_id
1 'polypeptide(L)'
;MTRRLLPVVVLALAPAALAAPGPSRYCAQTNVEAVDGAIRLAQCWAPVLQERFDQGLGAWKVENFENKLIVEVVDASPDAGKCLRVSNKASDGDTAFEVASAPIPVLAERLCRFQFGCRSTAAFETLEGHKGHYLTELDWLDASGKLLSQTPFGFGKSSKDWRATCLEARAPANTASAVIRFGFDLPNIEKGRMLEIRDVRLYVHTEPSRFETSGTVLSRPLLAPSGTPRRLAWQADMPPGTALRFQVASAPDRDGGPGEWSAPAGPDGTTTSYFEAPGELPTAHDGRPWLRYMATFATTDPAKTSVLRGVTLGLASDGPWAGPDTEPPAVTERSPTRTPDAAAPIWFRLADATGVDPGTLRVVLDETDITAQVRLQDGKHVFTPPAPLKPRPVGAGFSGWKVENYQNALTITQTARRTADAPAGYHITREAVETDTGVGLQSPLIPVVPGETYRFSYWSRHSLDLSHSAGKGALQGGVAWLGEKNVPVGDLVPIPFGPANPDWHQDTLELTAPAGALCAQIAFAFDTPNLFGGAFVDIAEVRFDGKVPTDRDDARPNLHSVTVKATDFAGNTLARTWYILYRAPRTTGLVTLRDDGMTLIDGKPFFPIGPYAVWKKPFNDNSFDKAFGDLKAAGFNFAHTYNSTRGPDFTEFLAAAARHDIRLFIASGAGANCVDAETVVADVVREEAEPAILSWYLADDTASHVGCDELRALTEALHDVDPSRITCQADGVGSRPVSRYTNFVNSTDVFLPELYPIRDDSDKGVPQIIADMKTIAADLDQAGTHRKGNWAIIQYFQGWGWPRYPTRDELWAMTYLSIIHGANGMTWYTYGGWGKNFGVTDTPEAWKNICALAGELAKLQDVFVERTGPQPAAPTVTSGPDKDALGFPSIGVLLKEHAGKKYLLAANSARAAVTATFSLPGAKRLDLPFENRQVAPADGTFTDTFVPYGVHVYVWE
;
A
#
# COMPACT_ATOMS: atom_id res chain seq x y z
N MET A 1 3.60 29.96 21.69
CA MET A 1 3.19 29.29 22.94
C MET A 1 3.19 27.79 22.70
N THR A 2 4.10 27.09 23.37
CA THR A 2 4.30 25.63 23.33
C THR A 2 3.05 24.88 23.76
N ARG A 3 2.37 24.20 22.82
CA ARG A 3 1.32 23.22 23.12
C ARG A 3 1.98 21.90 23.53
N ARG A 4 1.85 21.54 24.81
CA ARG A 4 2.09 20.18 25.29
C ARG A 4 0.90 19.33 24.84
N LEU A 5 1.14 18.34 23.97
CA LEU A 5 0.15 17.30 23.66
C LEU A 5 0.15 16.29 24.83
N LEU A 6 -1.00 16.15 25.50
CA LEU A 6 -1.31 14.96 26.28
C LEU A 6 -1.63 13.80 25.31
N PRO A 7 -1.40 12.53 25.71
CA PRO A 7 -1.65 11.39 24.85
C PRO A 7 -3.15 11.24 24.58
N VAL A 8 -3.56 11.36 23.32
CA VAL A 8 -4.87 10.91 22.85
C VAL A 8 -4.75 9.41 22.61
N VAL A 9 -5.49 8.61 23.36
CA VAL A 9 -5.60 7.17 23.12
C VAL A 9 -6.73 6.98 22.10
N VAL A 10 -6.37 6.73 20.84
CA VAL A 10 -7.31 6.24 19.83
C VAL A 10 -7.44 4.73 20.05
N LEU A 11 -8.52 4.31 20.71
CA LEU A 11 -8.89 2.90 20.84
C LEU A 11 -9.82 2.53 19.68
N ALA A 12 -9.31 1.79 18.70
CA ALA A 12 -10.17 1.07 17.76
C ALA A 12 -10.84 -0.08 18.54
N LEU A 13 -12.07 0.14 19.01
CA LEU A 13 -12.91 -0.90 19.61
C LEU A 13 -13.97 -1.35 18.61
N ALA A 14 -14.01 -2.65 18.32
CA ALA A 14 -15.13 -3.31 17.65
C ALA A 14 -16.33 -3.50 18.62
N PRO A 15 -17.50 -3.89 18.10
CA PRO A 15 -18.77 -3.17 18.24
C PRO A 15 -19.37 -3.15 19.65
N ALA A 16 -20.06 -2.06 20.00
CA ALA A 16 -21.25 -2.20 20.83
C ALA A 16 -22.29 -2.95 19.99
N ALA A 17 -22.63 -4.17 20.39
CA ALA A 17 -23.52 -5.08 19.67
C ALA A 17 -24.78 -4.39 19.10
N LEU A 18 -24.76 -4.09 17.79
CA LEU A 18 -25.93 -4.30 16.95
C LEU A 18 -25.80 -5.74 16.47
N ALA A 19 -26.65 -6.61 17.01
CA ALA A 19 -26.71 -8.02 16.67
C ALA A 19 -26.95 -8.19 15.16
N ALA A 20 -25.87 -8.39 14.39
CA ALA A 20 -25.92 -9.06 13.10
C ALA A 20 -25.64 -10.54 13.34
N PRO A 21 -26.52 -11.47 12.91
CA PRO A 21 -26.33 -12.90 13.14
C PRO A 21 -25.35 -13.47 12.09
N GLY A 22 -24.05 -13.28 12.32
CA GLY A 22 -22.96 -14.07 11.73
C GLY A 22 -22.32 -14.97 12.81
N PRO A 23 -21.70 -16.11 12.47
CA PRO A 23 -21.41 -17.16 13.42
C PRO A 23 -20.19 -16.82 14.30
N SER A 24 -20.39 -16.08 15.41
CA SER A 24 -19.44 -16.02 16.52
C SER A 24 -19.42 -17.37 17.25
N ARG A 25 -18.82 -18.40 16.64
CA ARG A 25 -18.91 -19.78 17.15
C ARG A 25 -18.04 -20.02 18.38
N TYR A 26 -16.94 -19.28 18.56
CA TYR A 26 -15.92 -19.68 19.54
C TYR A 26 -15.67 -18.71 20.69
N CYS A 27 -15.70 -17.38 20.49
CA CYS A 27 -15.64 -16.41 21.58
C CYS A 27 -16.64 -15.25 21.41
N ALA A 28 -17.11 -14.70 22.53
CA ALA A 28 -18.08 -13.62 22.58
C ALA A 28 -17.97 -12.85 23.89
N GLN A 29 -18.29 -11.56 23.86
CA GLN A 29 -18.36 -10.71 25.05
C GLN A 29 -19.67 -9.93 25.03
N THR A 30 -20.30 -9.75 26.19
CA THR A 30 -21.54 -8.96 26.32
C THR A 30 -21.50 -8.19 27.63
N ASN A 31 -21.69 -6.88 27.57
CA ASN A 31 -21.73 -5.98 28.74
C ASN A 31 -20.49 -6.08 29.64
N VAL A 32 -19.34 -6.38 29.05
CA VAL A 32 -18.02 -6.45 29.71
C VAL A 32 -17.01 -5.66 28.88
N GLU A 33 -15.92 -5.26 29.50
CA GLU A 33 -14.81 -4.55 28.88
C GLU A 33 -13.48 -5.10 29.37
N ALA A 34 -12.46 -5.09 28.50
CA ALA A 34 -11.08 -5.38 28.87
C ALA A 34 -10.33 -4.07 29.13
N VAL A 35 -9.77 -3.92 30.33
CA VAL A 35 -9.02 -2.72 30.76
C VAL A 35 -7.81 -3.18 31.55
N ASP A 36 -6.63 -2.67 31.19
CA ASP A 36 -5.36 -2.98 31.86
C ASP A 36 -5.06 -4.49 32.01
N GLY A 37 -5.37 -5.27 30.97
CA GLY A 37 -5.15 -6.72 30.97
C GLY A 37 -6.19 -7.55 31.73
N ALA A 38 -7.24 -6.92 32.27
CA ALA A 38 -8.29 -7.57 33.06
C ALA A 38 -9.67 -7.35 32.46
N ILE A 39 -10.63 -8.23 32.76
CA ILE A 39 -12.03 -8.11 32.33
C ILE A 39 -12.91 -7.70 33.50
N ARG A 40 -13.83 -6.76 33.27
CA ARG A 40 -14.87 -6.34 34.22
C ARG A 40 -16.18 -6.06 33.50
N LEU A 41 -17.28 -5.90 34.25
CA LEU A 41 -18.52 -5.35 33.70
C LEU A 41 -18.23 -4.01 33.01
N ALA A 42 -18.85 -3.79 31.84
CA ALA A 42 -18.71 -2.55 31.11
C ALA A 42 -19.30 -1.39 31.93
N GLN A 43 -18.71 -0.21 31.81
CA GLN A 43 -19.33 0.99 32.39
C GLN A 43 -20.61 1.34 31.60
N CYS A 44 -21.63 1.83 32.30
CA CYS A 44 -22.87 2.30 31.71
C CYS A 44 -22.68 3.66 31.06
N TRP A 45 -23.31 3.82 29.91
CA TRP A 45 -23.25 5.02 29.09
C TRP A 45 -24.66 5.56 28.87
N ALA A 46 -24.88 6.85 29.12
CA ALA A 46 -26.14 7.53 28.80
C ALA A 46 -26.04 8.13 27.39
N PRO A 47 -26.96 7.81 26.46
CA PRO A 47 -26.97 8.45 25.15
C PRO A 47 -27.39 9.92 25.30
N VAL A 48 -26.61 10.81 24.70
CA VAL A 48 -26.95 12.25 24.55
C VAL A 48 -27.26 12.60 23.10
N LEU A 49 -26.85 11.77 22.14
CA LEU A 49 -27.30 11.80 20.76
C LEU A 49 -27.46 10.36 20.23
N GLN A 50 -28.53 10.13 19.47
CA GLN A 50 -28.66 9.00 18.56
C GLN A 50 -29.29 9.50 17.25
N GLU A 51 -28.54 9.43 16.16
CA GLU A 51 -28.95 9.83 14.83
C GLU A 51 -28.82 8.66 13.86
N ARG A 52 -29.92 8.38 13.15
CA ARG A 52 -30.02 7.34 12.10
C ARG A 52 -30.40 7.91 10.74
N PHE A 53 -30.52 9.24 10.66
CA PHE A 53 -30.95 10.01 9.50
C PHE A 53 -32.36 9.69 9.01
N ASP A 54 -33.19 9.04 9.84
CA ASP A 54 -34.57 8.65 9.48
C ASP A 54 -35.42 9.86 9.05
N GLN A 55 -35.18 11.01 9.69
CA GLN A 55 -35.85 12.30 9.45
C GLN A 55 -35.12 13.21 8.44
N GLY A 56 -34.10 12.70 7.74
CA GLY A 56 -33.29 13.50 6.81
C GLY A 56 -32.24 14.38 7.51
N LEU A 57 -31.68 15.36 6.77
CA LEU A 57 -30.64 16.28 7.27
C LEU A 57 -31.18 17.59 7.87
N GLY A 58 -32.50 17.74 8.05
CA GLY A 58 -33.11 19.02 8.44
C GLY A 58 -32.62 19.60 9.77
N ALA A 59 -32.13 18.75 10.68
CA ALA A 59 -31.53 19.16 11.97
C ALA A 59 -30.02 19.42 11.90
N TRP A 60 -29.40 19.17 10.74
CA TRP A 60 -27.97 19.30 10.51
C TRP A 60 -27.69 20.49 9.59
N LYS A 61 -26.65 21.27 9.93
CA LYS A 61 -26.16 22.34 9.07
C LYS A 61 -25.31 21.70 7.97
N VAL A 62 -25.65 21.96 6.70
CA VAL A 62 -24.93 21.44 5.54
C VAL A 62 -24.24 22.58 4.80
N GLU A 63 -22.93 22.45 4.60
CA GLU A 63 -22.11 23.28 3.72
C GLU A 63 -21.60 22.41 2.57
N ASN A 64 -21.63 22.94 1.35
CA ASN A 64 -21.22 22.23 0.14
C ASN A 64 -20.56 23.23 -0.79
N PHE A 65 -19.22 23.26 -0.76
CA PHE A 65 -18.42 24.23 -1.48
C PHE A 65 -18.60 24.06 -3.00
N GLU A 66 -18.87 25.17 -3.67
CA GLU A 66 -19.20 25.24 -5.11
C GLU A 66 -20.35 24.29 -5.56
N ASN A 67 -21.09 23.70 -4.62
CA ASN A 67 -22.19 22.79 -4.87
C ASN A 67 -21.84 21.60 -5.79
N LYS A 68 -20.58 21.13 -5.76
CA LYS A 68 -20.09 20.02 -6.61
C LYS A 68 -20.37 18.63 -6.05
N LEU A 69 -20.74 18.53 -4.79
CA LEU A 69 -21.08 17.28 -4.14
C LEU A 69 -22.61 17.10 -4.05
N ILE A 70 -23.06 15.86 -4.02
CA ILE A 70 -24.40 15.47 -3.57
C ILE A 70 -24.25 15.09 -2.10
N VAL A 71 -24.94 15.82 -1.22
CA VAL A 71 -25.01 15.54 0.23
C VAL A 71 -26.46 15.21 0.53
N GLU A 72 -26.76 13.94 0.76
CA GLU A 72 -28.14 13.44 0.84
C GLU A 72 -28.28 12.30 1.83
N VAL A 73 -29.53 11.91 2.10
CA VAL A 73 -29.85 10.72 2.89
C VAL A 73 -30.40 9.64 1.98
N VAL A 74 -29.83 8.45 2.04
CA VAL A 74 -30.18 7.30 1.21
C VAL A 74 -30.43 6.06 2.07
N ASP A 75 -31.05 5.04 1.50
CA ASP A 75 -31.18 3.73 2.16
C ASP A 75 -29.82 3.00 2.14
N ALA A 76 -29.34 2.60 3.32
CA ALA A 76 -28.03 1.94 3.48
C ALA A 76 -28.04 0.49 2.98
N SER A 77 -29.16 -0.21 3.19
CA SER A 77 -29.57 -1.52 2.62
C SER A 77 -31.04 -1.80 3.02
N PRO A 78 -31.71 -2.83 2.45
CA PRO A 78 -33.09 -3.17 2.80
C PRO A 78 -33.35 -3.38 4.31
N ASP A 79 -32.33 -3.80 5.06
CA ASP A 79 -32.43 -4.16 6.48
C ASP A 79 -31.69 -3.18 7.45
N ALA A 80 -30.92 -2.22 6.93
CA ALA A 80 -29.99 -1.40 7.72
C ALA A 80 -30.45 0.03 8.04
N GLY A 81 -31.60 0.48 7.51
CA GLY A 81 -32.09 1.86 7.69
C GLY A 81 -31.40 2.87 6.76
N LYS A 82 -31.41 4.15 7.14
CA LYS A 82 -30.87 5.25 6.32
C LYS A 82 -29.44 5.65 6.69
N CYS A 83 -28.73 6.27 5.76
CA CYS A 83 -27.40 6.85 5.97
C CYS A 83 -27.24 8.20 5.27
N LEU A 84 -26.35 9.05 5.79
CA LEU A 84 -25.81 10.21 5.09
C LEU A 84 -24.85 9.69 4.00
N ARG A 85 -25.06 10.10 2.74
CA ARG A 85 -24.16 9.87 1.62
C ARG A 85 -23.62 11.21 1.11
N VAL A 86 -22.32 11.24 0.87
CA VAL A 86 -21.61 12.32 0.18
C VAL A 86 -20.95 11.73 -1.05
N SER A 87 -21.25 12.26 -2.24
CA SER A 87 -20.70 11.79 -3.51
C SER A 87 -20.46 12.93 -4.49
N ASN A 88 -19.57 12.74 -5.46
CA ASN A 88 -19.30 13.77 -6.47
C ASN A 88 -20.38 13.78 -7.58
N LYS A 89 -20.84 14.97 -8.01
CA LYS A 89 -21.80 15.18 -9.12
C LYS A 89 -21.23 14.94 -10.53
N ALA A 90 -20.18 14.14 -10.66
CA ALA A 90 -19.34 14.05 -11.85
C ALA A 90 -18.72 15.41 -12.28
N SER A 91 -18.46 16.29 -11.30
CA SER A 91 -17.81 17.59 -11.47
C SER A 91 -16.29 17.50 -11.24
N ASP A 92 -15.53 18.28 -11.99
CA ASP A 92 -14.08 18.45 -11.80
C ASP A 92 -13.74 19.59 -10.81
N GLY A 93 -12.52 19.54 -10.27
CA GLY A 93 -11.95 20.57 -9.42
C GLY A 93 -12.24 20.38 -7.93
N ASP A 94 -12.07 21.47 -7.18
CA ASP A 94 -12.09 21.46 -5.71
C ASP A 94 -13.47 21.14 -5.14
N THR A 95 -13.53 20.24 -4.16
CA THR A 95 -14.73 19.74 -3.49
C THR A 95 -14.53 19.80 -1.99
N ALA A 96 -15.41 20.50 -1.30
CA ALA A 96 -15.44 20.50 0.16
C ALA A 96 -16.87 20.40 0.67
N PHE A 97 -17.07 19.75 1.80
CA PHE A 97 -18.37 19.72 2.46
C PHE A 97 -18.22 19.74 3.97
N GLU A 98 -19.31 20.11 4.64
CA GLU A 98 -19.46 19.90 6.07
C GLU A 98 -20.92 19.59 6.40
N VAL A 99 -21.14 18.59 7.25
CA VAL A 99 -22.42 18.29 7.88
C VAL A 99 -22.22 18.37 9.39
N ALA A 100 -22.77 19.39 10.03
CA ALA A 100 -22.57 19.69 11.44
C ALA A 100 -23.87 19.59 12.25
N SER A 101 -23.81 18.98 13.43
CA SER A 101 -24.95 18.85 14.32
C SER A 101 -25.32 20.19 14.98
N ALA A 102 -26.52 20.30 15.53
CA ALA A 102 -26.78 21.30 16.57
C ALA A 102 -25.92 21.03 17.82
N PRO A 103 -25.65 22.03 18.69
CA PRO A 103 -24.96 21.81 19.95
C PRO A 103 -25.69 20.80 20.85
N ILE A 104 -25.01 19.71 21.20
CA ILE A 104 -25.50 18.62 22.03
C ILE A 104 -25.09 18.89 23.48
N PRO A 105 -26.00 18.97 24.45
CA PRO A 105 -25.64 19.21 25.85
C PRO A 105 -24.68 18.14 26.40
N VAL A 106 -23.53 18.58 26.92
CA VAL A 106 -22.53 17.72 27.57
C VAL A 106 -21.96 18.48 28.77
N LEU A 107 -21.89 17.82 29.93
CA LEU A 107 -21.31 18.41 31.12
C LEU A 107 -19.78 18.39 31.07
N ALA A 108 -19.15 19.42 31.64
CA ALA A 108 -17.69 19.52 31.77
C ALA A 108 -17.06 18.29 32.44
N GLU A 109 -15.83 17.96 32.01
CA GLU A 109 -14.97 16.91 32.58
C GLU A 109 -15.52 15.47 32.49
N ARG A 110 -16.64 15.27 31.79
CA ARG A 110 -17.23 13.95 31.53
C ARG A 110 -16.45 13.18 30.48
N LEU A 111 -16.24 11.89 30.73
CA LEU A 111 -15.82 10.98 29.67
C LEU A 111 -16.99 10.75 28.72
N CYS A 112 -16.74 10.93 27.44
CA CYS A 112 -17.71 10.78 26.36
C CYS A 112 -17.24 9.69 25.41
N ARG A 113 -18.18 8.94 24.83
CA ARG A 113 -17.94 7.93 23.80
C ARG A 113 -18.73 8.32 22.55
N PHE A 114 -18.04 8.61 21.47
CA PHE A 114 -18.61 8.94 20.18
C PHE A 114 -18.48 7.74 19.24
N GLN A 115 -19.57 7.36 18.58
CA GLN A 115 -19.64 6.20 17.69
C GLN A 115 -20.37 6.54 16.40
N PHE A 116 -19.94 5.95 15.29
CA PHE A 116 -20.67 5.98 14.02
C PHE A 116 -20.24 4.81 13.13
N GLY A 117 -21.08 4.41 12.18
CA GLY A 117 -20.71 3.50 11.10
C GLY A 117 -20.30 4.29 9.86
N CYS A 118 -19.26 3.87 9.16
CA CYS A 118 -18.88 4.44 7.86
C CYS A 118 -18.45 3.39 6.83
N ARG A 119 -18.57 3.74 5.56
CA ARG A 119 -17.96 3.04 4.42
C ARG A 119 -17.59 4.06 3.35
N SER A 120 -16.62 3.74 2.52
CA SER A 120 -16.15 4.65 1.48
C SER A 120 -15.52 3.90 0.32
N THR A 121 -15.67 4.47 -0.89
CA THR A 121 -15.01 3.95 -2.09
C THR A 121 -13.64 4.61 -2.36
N ALA A 122 -13.19 5.50 -1.46
CA ALA A 122 -11.86 6.12 -1.43
C ALA A 122 -11.29 6.07 0.00
N ALA A 123 -9.97 6.16 0.12
CA ALA A 123 -9.30 6.26 1.41
C ALA A 123 -9.42 7.70 1.93
N PHE A 124 -9.99 7.87 3.12
CA PHE A 124 -10.16 9.17 3.78
C PHE A 124 -9.39 9.18 5.11
N GLU A 125 -8.11 8.82 5.01
CA GLU A 125 -7.23 8.62 6.17
C GLU A 125 -6.63 9.93 6.68
N THR A 126 -6.40 10.87 5.77
CA THR A 126 -5.91 12.22 6.07
C THR A 126 -6.97 13.21 5.62
N LEU A 127 -7.47 14.00 6.56
CA LEU A 127 -8.53 14.98 6.32
C LEU A 127 -8.02 16.36 6.68
N GLU A 128 -8.10 17.31 5.76
CA GLU A 128 -7.80 18.71 6.04
C GLU A 128 -9.03 19.57 5.76
N GLY A 129 -9.31 20.51 6.65
CA GLY A 129 -10.30 21.55 6.42
C GLY A 129 -9.66 22.86 6.00
N HIS A 130 -10.49 23.81 5.55
CA HIS A 130 -10.04 25.11 5.07
C HIS A 130 -10.49 26.24 5.98
N LYS A 131 -9.52 26.98 6.56
CA LYS A 131 -9.78 28.21 7.36
C LYS A 131 -10.86 28.04 8.45
N GLY A 132 -10.92 26.86 9.09
CA GLY A 132 -11.90 26.57 10.14
C GLY A 132 -13.22 25.97 9.65
N HIS A 133 -13.38 25.74 8.35
CA HIS A 133 -14.50 25.05 7.71
C HIS A 133 -14.09 23.66 7.22
N TYR A 134 -15.09 22.82 6.96
CA TYR A 134 -14.93 21.48 6.39
C TYR A 134 -14.05 20.62 7.29
N LEU A 135 -14.43 20.49 8.56
CA LEU A 135 -13.62 19.75 9.55
C LEU A 135 -14.32 18.47 9.98
N THR A 136 -13.52 17.43 10.25
CA THR A 136 -13.97 16.15 10.79
C THR A 136 -13.53 16.03 12.24
N GLU A 137 -14.38 16.49 13.16
CA GLU A 137 -14.03 16.64 14.56
C GLU A 137 -15.25 16.79 15.49
N LEU A 138 -15.00 16.63 16.79
CA LEU A 138 -15.90 17.03 17.87
C LEU A 138 -15.46 18.38 18.42
N ASP A 139 -16.29 19.40 18.25
CA ASP A 139 -16.07 20.72 18.83
C ASP A 139 -16.66 20.79 20.24
N TRP A 140 -15.84 21.12 21.24
CA TRP A 140 -16.27 21.31 22.62
C TRP A 140 -16.54 22.80 22.88
N LEU A 141 -17.76 23.14 23.27
CA LEU A 141 -18.19 24.53 23.45
C LEU A 141 -18.50 24.83 24.93
N ASP A 142 -18.23 26.05 25.36
CA ASP A 142 -18.68 26.57 26.66
C ASP A 142 -20.16 26.97 26.65
N ALA A 143 -20.68 27.42 27.80
CA ALA A 143 -22.08 27.83 27.96
C ALA A 143 -22.48 29.04 27.10
N SER A 144 -21.52 29.81 26.56
CA SER A 144 -21.76 30.92 25.63
C SER A 144 -21.68 30.51 24.17
N GLY A 145 -21.37 29.24 23.88
CA GLY A 145 -21.17 28.71 22.53
C GLY A 145 -19.77 28.95 21.97
N LYS A 146 -18.81 29.39 22.80
CA LYS A 146 -17.43 29.60 22.37
C LYS A 146 -16.67 28.28 22.34
N LEU A 147 -15.90 28.06 21.28
CA LEU A 147 -15.01 26.91 21.13
C LEU A 147 -13.93 26.88 22.22
N LEU A 148 -13.87 25.79 22.97
CA LEU A 148 -12.86 25.52 24.00
C LEU A 148 -11.69 24.69 23.43
N SER A 149 -12.03 23.59 22.76
CA SER A 149 -11.07 22.69 22.12
C SER A 149 -11.78 21.77 21.14
N GLN A 150 -11.01 20.97 20.41
CA GLN A 150 -11.48 20.10 19.35
C GLN A 150 -10.91 18.70 19.54
N THR A 151 -11.66 17.68 19.19
CA THR A 151 -11.18 16.29 19.15
C THR A 151 -11.37 15.74 17.74
N PRO A 152 -10.30 15.63 16.93
CA PRO A 152 -10.40 15.15 15.57
C PRO A 152 -10.70 13.65 15.52
N PHE A 153 -11.35 13.20 14.45
CA PHE A 153 -11.53 11.78 14.11
C PHE A 153 -11.44 11.58 12.60
N GLY A 154 -11.46 10.33 12.13
CA GLY A 154 -11.37 10.01 10.70
C GLY A 154 -12.22 8.81 10.32
N PHE A 155 -12.27 8.51 9.01
CA PHE A 155 -13.09 7.43 8.45
C PHE A 155 -12.30 6.13 8.19
N GLY A 156 -10.97 6.18 8.32
CA GLY A 156 -10.07 5.05 8.08
C GLY A 156 -9.92 4.70 6.59
N LYS A 157 -9.42 3.48 6.33
CA LYS A 157 -9.20 2.94 4.98
C LYS A 157 -10.49 2.87 4.18
N SER A 158 -10.37 2.86 2.85
CA SER A 158 -11.49 2.54 1.98
C SER A 158 -12.09 1.16 2.32
N SER A 159 -13.40 1.05 2.19
CA SER A 159 -14.15 -0.17 2.48
C SER A 159 -15.51 -0.11 1.81
N LYS A 160 -15.84 -1.15 1.05
CA LYS A 160 -17.22 -1.35 0.58
C LYS A 160 -18.12 -1.87 1.71
N ASP A 161 -17.52 -2.53 2.69
CA ASP A 161 -18.19 -3.01 3.90
C ASP A 161 -18.29 -1.91 4.96
N TRP A 162 -19.38 -1.93 5.72
CA TRP A 162 -19.57 -1.02 6.84
C TRP A 162 -18.60 -1.30 7.97
N ARG A 163 -17.91 -0.25 8.43
CA ARG A 163 -17.03 -0.28 9.60
C ARG A 163 -17.60 0.60 10.69
N ALA A 164 -17.42 0.20 11.95
CA ALA A 164 -17.78 1.03 13.09
C ALA A 164 -16.55 1.78 13.59
N THR A 165 -16.71 3.06 13.87
CA THR A 165 -15.72 3.92 14.51
C THR A 165 -16.18 4.24 15.92
N CYS A 166 -15.26 4.19 16.89
CA CYS A 166 -15.50 4.55 18.28
C CYS A 166 -14.35 5.43 18.77
N LEU A 167 -14.69 6.57 19.39
CA LEU A 167 -13.76 7.53 19.97
C LEU A 167 -14.17 7.78 21.42
N GLU A 168 -13.21 7.73 22.34
CA GLU A 168 -13.42 8.20 23.71
C GLU A 168 -12.65 9.48 23.97
N ALA A 169 -13.32 10.48 24.53
CA ALA A 169 -12.75 11.78 24.82
C ALA A 169 -13.34 12.35 26.10
N ARG A 170 -12.49 12.96 26.93
CA ARG A 170 -12.94 13.69 28.12
C ARG A 170 -13.29 15.11 27.72
N ALA A 171 -14.53 15.54 27.98
CA ALA A 171 -14.96 16.91 27.80
C ALA A 171 -14.07 17.86 28.62
N PRO A 172 -13.57 18.97 28.03
CA PRO A 172 -12.79 19.96 28.76
C PRO A 172 -13.49 20.56 29.99
N ALA A 173 -12.72 21.21 30.85
CA ALA A 173 -13.28 22.08 31.88
C ALA A 173 -14.13 23.19 31.24
N ASN A 174 -15.26 23.52 31.86
CA ASN A 174 -16.25 24.51 31.40
C ASN A 174 -17.04 24.13 30.14
N THR A 175 -16.93 22.90 29.63
CA THR A 175 -17.80 22.43 28.53
C THR A 175 -19.27 22.43 28.96
N ALA A 176 -20.12 22.92 28.06
CA ALA A 176 -21.57 22.86 28.18
C ALA A 176 -22.24 22.10 27.02
N SER A 177 -21.57 22.03 25.86
CA SER A 177 -22.07 21.27 24.71
C SER A 177 -20.96 20.78 23.78
N ALA A 178 -21.30 19.84 22.92
CA ALA A 178 -20.45 19.34 21.83
C ALA A 178 -21.15 19.49 20.47
N VAL A 179 -20.39 19.73 19.41
CA VAL A 179 -20.88 19.72 18.02
C VAL A 179 -20.11 18.65 17.25
N ILE A 180 -20.84 17.76 16.56
CA ILE A 180 -20.25 16.75 15.68
C ILE A 180 -20.15 17.34 14.28
N ARG A 181 -18.97 17.27 13.67
CA ARG A 181 -18.73 17.75 12.31
C ARG A 181 -18.20 16.61 11.45
N PHE A 182 -18.85 16.36 10.32
CA PHE A 182 -18.36 15.49 9.26
C PHE A 182 -18.04 16.36 8.05
N GLY A 183 -16.76 16.56 7.74
CA GLY A 183 -16.37 17.44 6.65
C GLY A 183 -14.88 17.47 6.38
N PHE A 184 -14.52 17.75 5.14
CA PHE A 184 -13.13 17.95 4.70
C PHE A 184 -13.11 18.72 3.39
N ASP A 185 -12.00 19.42 3.18
CA ASP A 185 -11.59 20.07 1.94
C ASP A 185 -10.64 19.14 1.16
N LEU A 186 -9.68 18.53 1.86
CA LEU A 186 -8.76 17.54 1.29
C LEU A 186 -8.89 16.17 1.97
N PRO A 187 -8.83 15.06 1.22
CA PRO A 187 -8.74 15.00 -0.24
C PRO A 187 -10.06 15.38 -0.92
N ASN A 188 -9.98 15.78 -2.19
CA ASN A 188 -11.16 15.94 -3.02
C ASN A 188 -11.89 14.60 -3.18
N ILE A 189 -13.23 14.64 -3.18
CA ILE A 189 -14.04 13.46 -3.52
C ILE A 189 -14.10 13.40 -5.04
N GLU A 190 -13.37 12.45 -5.62
CA GLU A 190 -13.33 12.27 -7.08
C GLU A 190 -14.65 11.74 -7.65
N LYS A 191 -14.79 11.83 -8.99
CA LYS A 191 -15.93 11.27 -9.72
C LYS A 191 -16.07 9.77 -9.41
N GLY A 192 -17.30 9.33 -9.12
CA GLY A 192 -17.58 7.93 -8.75
C GLY A 192 -17.17 7.54 -7.33
N ARG A 193 -16.55 8.45 -6.55
CA ARG A 193 -16.22 8.21 -5.14
C ARG A 193 -17.34 8.67 -4.22
N MET A 194 -17.45 8.01 -3.08
CA MET A 194 -18.47 8.29 -2.08
C MET A 194 -17.99 8.00 -0.65
N LEU A 195 -18.59 8.72 0.29
CA LEU A 195 -18.52 8.49 1.73
C LEU A 195 -19.94 8.30 2.26
N GLU A 196 -20.15 7.28 3.08
CA GLU A 196 -21.41 7.05 3.77
C GLU A 196 -21.22 6.92 5.27
N ILE A 197 -22.16 7.50 6.03
CA ILE A 197 -22.15 7.56 7.49
C ILE A 197 -23.54 7.18 8.04
N ARG A 198 -23.58 6.32 9.05
CA ARG A 198 -24.82 5.88 9.72
C ARG A 198 -24.65 5.73 11.22
N ASP A 199 -25.78 5.55 11.92
CA ASP A 199 -25.83 5.21 13.35
C ASP A 199 -24.90 6.09 14.22
N VAL A 200 -24.99 7.41 14.06
CA VAL A 200 -24.15 8.37 14.78
C VAL A 200 -24.66 8.50 16.21
N ARG A 201 -23.82 8.22 17.19
CA ARG A 201 -24.18 8.20 18.61
C ARG A 201 -23.13 8.90 19.43
N LEU A 202 -23.58 9.75 20.34
CA LEU A 202 -22.73 10.32 21.38
C LEU A 202 -23.29 9.88 22.72
N TYR A 203 -22.42 9.29 23.52
CA TYR A 203 -22.73 8.87 24.87
C TYR A 203 -21.87 9.63 25.87
N VAL A 204 -22.42 9.84 27.07
CA VAL A 204 -21.70 10.36 28.22
C VAL A 204 -21.70 9.33 29.32
N HIS A 205 -20.58 9.25 30.03
CA HIS A 205 -20.45 8.40 31.18
C HIS A 205 -21.42 8.84 32.29
N THR A 206 -22.18 7.91 32.88
CA THR A 206 -23.17 8.24 33.94
C THR A 206 -22.47 8.69 35.22
N GLU A 207 -23.09 9.59 36.00
CA GLU A 207 -22.62 9.94 37.35
C GLU A 207 -23.65 9.67 38.46
N PRO A 208 -23.28 8.98 39.57
CA PRO A 208 -22.00 8.31 39.79
C PRO A 208 -21.72 7.24 38.73
N SER A 209 -20.44 6.92 38.50
CA SER A 209 -20.04 5.83 37.61
C SER A 209 -20.85 4.58 37.94
N ARG A 210 -21.51 4.00 36.92
CA ARG A 210 -22.23 2.75 37.07
C ARG A 210 -21.64 1.71 36.11
N PHE A 211 -21.63 0.47 36.54
CA PHE A 211 -21.37 -0.69 35.70
C PHE A 211 -22.69 -1.35 35.33
N GLU A 212 -22.69 -2.04 34.19
CA GLU A 212 -23.79 -2.93 33.81
C GLU A 212 -24.09 -3.91 34.94
N THR A 213 -25.36 -4.30 35.11
CA THR A 213 -25.75 -5.18 36.23
C THR A 213 -25.36 -6.63 36.01
N SER A 214 -25.15 -7.02 34.75
CA SER A 214 -24.65 -8.35 34.37
C SER A 214 -23.95 -8.31 33.01
N GLY A 215 -23.03 -9.24 32.82
CA GLY A 215 -22.27 -9.40 31.59
C GLY A 215 -21.62 -10.77 31.49
N THR A 216 -21.23 -11.15 30.29
CA THR A 216 -20.70 -12.48 29.99
C THR A 216 -19.46 -12.43 29.11
N VAL A 217 -18.57 -13.38 29.33
CA VAL A 217 -17.43 -13.68 28.47
C VAL A 217 -17.51 -15.16 28.10
N LEU A 218 -17.50 -15.46 26.82
CA LEU A 218 -17.19 -16.79 26.30
C LEU A 218 -15.73 -16.76 25.83
N SER A 219 -14.89 -17.56 26.48
CA SER A 219 -13.46 -17.63 26.17
C SER A 219 -13.21 -18.19 24.78
N ARG A 220 -12.05 -17.87 24.21
CA ARG A 220 -11.50 -18.62 23.07
C ARG A 220 -11.37 -20.12 23.41
N PRO A 221 -11.26 -20.99 22.41
CA PRO A 221 -10.91 -22.40 22.62
C PRO A 221 -9.54 -22.53 23.28
N LEU A 222 -9.47 -23.35 24.33
CA LEU A 222 -8.26 -23.65 25.09
C LEU A 222 -7.95 -25.14 24.96
N LEU A 223 -6.76 -25.46 24.46
CA LEU A 223 -6.30 -26.84 24.38
C LEU A 223 -5.76 -27.29 25.75
N ALA A 224 -6.44 -28.25 26.36
CA ALA A 224 -6.09 -28.85 27.65
C ALA A 224 -6.14 -30.39 27.53
N PRO A 225 -5.03 -31.03 27.10
CA PRO A 225 -4.96 -32.47 26.82
C PRO A 225 -5.41 -33.35 28.00
N SER A 226 -6.00 -34.50 27.68
CA SER A 226 -6.46 -35.50 28.65
C SER A 226 -5.27 -36.21 29.31
N GLY A 227 -5.27 -36.36 30.64
CA GLY A 227 -4.21 -37.12 31.33
C GLY A 227 -4.10 -36.92 32.84
N THR A 228 -4.71 -35.87 33.39
CA THR A 228 -4.80 -35.58 34.82
C THR A 228 -6.19 -35.01 35.16
N PRO A 229 -6.61 -34.98 36.44
CA PRO A 229 -7.76 -34.16 36.86
C PRO A 229 -7.57 -32.74 36.34
N ARG A 230 -8.56 -32.23 35.61
CA ARG A 230 -8.53 -30.88 35.04
C ARG A 230 -9.34 -29.98 35.95
N ARG A 231 -8.71 -28.92 36.43
CA ARG A 231 -9.29 -27.97 37.38
C ARG A 231 -9.54 -26.63 36.71
N LEU A 232 -10.68 -26.01 37.01
CA LEU A 232 -10.92 -24.61 36.74
C LEU A 232 -10.45 -23.77 37.94
N ALA A 233 -9.67 -22.74 37.67
CA ALA A 233 -9.26 -21.73 38.64
C ALA A 233 -9.22 -20.34 37.99
N TRP A 234 -9.30 -19.28 38.79
CA TRP A 234 -9.18 -17.91 38.30
C TRP A 234 -8.63 -16.99 39.38
N GLN A 235 -8.10 -15.85 38.95
CA GLN A 235 -7.71 -14.74 39.82
C GLN A 235 -8.67 -13.58 39.57
N ALA A 236 -9.37 -13.13 40.59
CA ALA A 236 -10.27 -11.99 40.49
C ALA A 236 -10.33 -11.17 41.77
N ASP A 237 -10.54 -9.86 41.64
CA ASP A 237 -10.95 -8.99 42.73
C ASP A 237 -12.48 -8.96 42.78
N MET A 238 -13.07 -9.32 43.93
CA MET A 238 -14.52 -9.43 44.10
C MET A 238 -15.00 -8.58 45.28
N PRO A 239 -15.31 -7.29 45.05
CA PRO A 239 -15.90 -6.43 46.07
C PRO A 239 -17.25 -6.98 46.59
N PRO A 240 -17.63 -6.71 47.85
CA PRO A 240 -18.95 -7.09 48.36
C PRO A 240 -20.08 -6.55 47.46
N GLY A 241 -21.06 -7.41 47.15
CA GLY A 241 -22.16 -7.11 46.24
C GLY A 241 -21.91 -7.47 44.78
N THR A 242 -20.74 -8.02 44.45
CA THR A 242 -20.40 -8.52 43.12
C THR A 242 -20.33 -10.04 43.11
N ALA A 243 -20.58 -10.66 41.96
CA ALA A 243 -20.47 -12.09 41.74
C ALA A 243 -19.74 -12.38 40.44
N LEU A 244 -19.00 -13.47 40.43
CA LEU A 244 -18.36 -14.02 39.26
C LEU A 244 -18.54 -15.55 39.30
N ARG A 245 -19.14 -16.10 38.26
CA ARG A 245 -19.46 -17.53 38.18
C ARG A 245 -19.12 -18.07 36.80
N PHE A 246 -18.74 -19.35 36.74
CA PHE A 246 -18.26 -19.97 35.51
C PHE A 246 -19.06 -21.23 35.15
N GLN A 247 -19.13 -21.51 33.85
CA GLN A 247 -19.46 -22.82 33.30
C GLN A 247 -18.40 -23.21 32.27
N VAL A 248 -18.23 -24.50 32.04
CA VAL A 248 -17.22 -25.03 31.11
C VAL A 248 -17.90 -25.87 30.05
N ALA A 249 -17.50 -25.66 28.80
CA ALA A 249 -17.86 -26.52 27.68
C ALA A 249 -16.61 -27.22 27.14
N SER A 250 -16.81 -28.38 26.53
CA SER A 250 -15.71 -29.19 26.01
C SER A 250 -16.04 -29.79 24.64
N ALA A 251 -15.04 -29.90 23.77
CA ALA A 251 -15.16 -30.48 22.44
C ALA A 251 -14.08 -31.56 22.21
N PRO A 252 -14.38 -32.60 21.41
CA PRO A 252 -13.33 -33.49 20.90
C PRO A 252 -12.37 -32.71 20.00
N ASP A 253 -11.18 -33.26 19.75
CA ASP A 253 -10.29 -32.76 18.71
C ASP A 253 -10.84 -33.12 17.33
N ARG A 254 -10.84 -32.15 16.41
CA ARG A 254 -11.12 -32.31 15.00
C ARG A 254 -10.01 -31.64 14.21
N ASP A 255 -9.05 -32.45 13.76
CA ASP A 255 -7.92 -32.02 12.92
C ASP A 255 -7.13 -30.84 13.51
N GLY A 256 -6.90 -30.87 14.84
CA GLY A 256 -6.14 -29.83 15.54
C GLY A 256 -6.96 -28.60 15.94
N GLY A 257 -8.29 -28.65 15.82
CA GLY A 257 -9.21 -27.62 16.32
C GLY A 257 -10.38 -28.24 17.09
N PRO A 258 -11.24 -27.41 17.73
CA PRO A 258 -12.41 -27.89 18.44
C PRO A 258 -13.46 -28.48 17.49
N GLY A 259 -13.94 -29.69 17.78
CA GLY A 259 -15.13 -30.29 17.17
C GLY A 259 -16.44 -29.74 17.74
N GLU A 260 -17.48 -30.58 17.83
CA GLU A 260 -18.75 -30.15 18.42
C GLU A 260 -18.65 -29.90 19.93
N TRP A 261 -18.99 -28.69 20.33
CA TRP A 261 -19.01 -28.27 21.73
C TRP A 261 -20.16 -28.92 22.51
N SER A 262 -19.87 -29.37 23.72
CA SER A 262 -20.90 -29.68 24.70
C SER A 262 -21.64 -28.41 25.15
N ALA A 263 -22.82 -28.58 25.76
CA ALA A 263 -23.42 -27.50 26.51
C ALA A 263 -22.47 -27.04 27.65
N PRO A 264 -22.48 -25.75 28.04
CA PRO A 264 -21.74 -25.28 29.21
C PRO A 264 -22.30 -25.91 30.49
N ALA A 265 -21.44 -26.48 31.32
CA ALA A 265 -21.81 -27.16 32.56
C ALA A 265 -21.07 -26.58 33.77
N GLY A 266 -21.73 -26.59 34.93
CA GLY A 266 -21.11 -26.29 36.22
C GLY A 266 -20.53 -27.54 36.92
N PRO A 267 -20.20 -27.47 38.22
CA PRO A 267 -19.44 -28.51 38.93
C PRO A 267 -20.17 -29.86 39.08
N ASP A 268 -21.50 -29.90 38.92
CA ASP A 268 -22.28 -31.14 38.93
C ASP A 268 -22.50 -31.74 37.54
N GLY A 269 -21.95 -31.13 36.48
CA GLY A 269 -22.11 -31.55 35.09
C GLY A 269 -23.41 -31.09 34.42
N THR A 270 -24.24 -30.28 35.08
CA THR A 270 -25.48 -29.75 34.53
C THR A 270 -25.33 -28.31 34.01
N THR A 271 -26.22 -27.89 33.11
CA THR A 271 -26.28 -26.53 32.56
C THR A 271 -26.88 -25.51 33.52
N THR A 272 -27.42 -25.95 34.66
CA THR A 272 -28.09 -25.11 35.65
C THR A 272 -27.20 -24.73 36.83
N SER A 273 -26.09 -25.45 37.05
CA SER A 273 -25.12 -25.15 38.10
C SER A 273 -23.97 -24.28 37.58
N TYR A 274 -23.22 -23.67 38.51
CA TYR A 274 -22.08 -22.80 38.20
C TYR A 274 -20.92 -23.05 39.16
N PHE A 275 -19.70 -22.86 38.67
CA PHE A 275 -18.52 -22.76 39.50
C PHE A 275 -18.46 -21.36 40.12
N GLU A 276 -18.63 -21.29 41.44
CA GLU A 276 -18.47 -20.05 42.23
C GLU A 276 -17.16 -20.03 43.02
N ALA A 277 -16.45 -21.16 43.05
CA ALA A 277 -15.08 -21.28 43.54
C ALA A 277 -14.26 -22.22 42.62
N PRO A 278 -12.92 -22.11 42.60
CA PRO A 278 -12.07 -23.02 41.84
C PRO A 278 -12.28 -24.50 42.22
N GLY A 279 -12.41 -25.38 41.22
CA GLY A 279 -12.81 -26.78 41.43
C GLY A 279 -12.49 -27.70 40.24
N GLU A 280 -12.56 -29.00 40.48
CA GLU A 280 -12.36 -30.04 39.45
C GLU A 280 -13.49 -30.01 38.41
N LEU A 281 -13.15 -30.28 37.16
CA LEU A 281 -14.12 -30.40 36.08
C LEU A 281 -14.89 -31.73 36.17
N PRO A 282 -16.21 -31.75 35.90
CA PRO A 282 -17.00 -32.98 35.82
C PRO A 282 -16.46 -33.97 34.79
N THR A 283 -16.70 -35.26 35.03
CA THR A 283 -16.34 -36.36 34.10
C THR A 283 -17.01 -36.24 32.72
N ALA A 284 -18.06 -35.43 32.59
CA ALA A 284 -18.69 -35.08 31.31
C ALA A 284 -17.70 -34.45 30.30
N HIS A 285 -16.59 -33.89 30.78
CA HIS A 285 -15.53 -33.31 29.95
C HIS A 285 -14.44 -34.33 29.58
N ASP A 286 -14.42 -35.52 30.18
CA ASP A 286 -13.33 -36.51 29.99
C ASP A 286 -13.18 -36.92 28.52
N GLY A 287 -11.92 -37.07 28.08
CA GLY A 287 -11.59 -37.40 26.70
C GLY A 287 -11.81 -36.29 25.68
N ARG A 288 -12.26 -35.09 26.10
CA ARG A 288 -12.47 -33.91 25.25
C ARG A 288 -11.40 -32.85 25.52
N PRO A 289 -10.34 -32.74 24.69
CA PRO A 289 -9.17 -31.93 25.01
C PRO A 289 -9.39 -30.43 24.81
N TRP A 290 -10.36 -30.01 23.99
CA TRP A 290 -10.69 -28.60 23.80
C TRP A 290 -11.68 -28.17 24.86
N LEU A 291 -11.34 -27.14 25.60
CA LEU A 291 -12.17 -26.57 26.65
C LEU A 291 -12.42 -25.09 26.36
N ARG A 292 -13.54 -24.56 26.83
CA ARG A 292 -13.81 -23.12 26.91
C ARG A 292 -14.64 -22.83 28.13
N TYR A 293 -14.51 -21.63 28.68
CA TYR A 293 -15.31 -21.20 29.80
C TYR A 293 -16.29 -20.10 29.40
N MET A 294 -17.43 -20.07 30.06
CA MET A 294 -18.33 -18.94 30.08
C MET A 294 -18.27 -18.31 31.47
N ALA A 295 -17.70 -17.11 31.57
CA ALA A 295 -17.69 -16.32 32.80
C ALA A 295 -18.91 -15.39 32.80
N THR A 296 -19.67 -15.39 33.89
CA THR A 296 -20.80 -14.47 34.10
C THR A 296 -20.50 -13.57 35.28
N PHE A 297 -20.52 -12.27 35.01
CA PHE A 297 -20.37 -11.21 35.99
C PHE A 297 -21.75 -10.72 36.39
N ALA A 298 -21.93 -10.39 37.67
CA ALA A 298 -23.11 -9.71 38.15
C ALA A 298 -22.75 -8.76 39.28
N THR A 299 -23.54 -7.69 39.43
CA THR A 299 -23.44 -6.78 40.58
C THR A 299 -24.82 -6.35 41.06
N THR A 300 -24.99 -6.30 42.38
CA THR A 300 -26.17 -5.68 43.02
C THR A 300 -25.90 -4.22 43.44
N ASP A 301 -24.64 -3.79 43.37
CA ASP A 301 -24.19 -2.42 43.59
C ASP A 301 -23.55 -1.89 42.30
N PRO A 302 -24.27 -1.14 41.46
CA PRO A 302 -23.76 -0.65 40.18
C PRO A 302 -22.50 0.21 40.29
N ALA A 303 -22.10 0.68 41.48
CA ALA A 303 -20.83 1.38 41.66
C ALA A 303 -19.60 0.45 41.71
N LYS A 304 -19.81 -0.87 41.74
CA LYS A 304 -18.76 -1.89 41.89
C LYS A 304 -18.88 -2.97 40.82
N THR A 305 -17.75 -3.60 40.50
CA THR A 305 -17.66 -4.71 39.55
C THR A 305 -16.57 -5.68 39.98
N SER A 306 -16.75 -6.96 39.70
CA SER A 306 -15.67 -7.95 39.81
C SER A 306 -14.65 -7.70 38.71
N VAL A 307 -13.36 -7.84 39.02
CA VAL A 307 -12.27 -7.69 38.05
C VAL A 307 -11.56 -9.03 37.89
N LEU A 308 -11.78 -9.71 36.76
CA LEU A 308 -11.13 -10.97 36.41
C LEU A 308 -9.76 -10.69 35.78
N ARG A 309 -8.70 -11.26 36.33
CA ARG A 309 -7.30 -11.02 35.93
C ARG A 309 -6.65 -12.19 35.19
N GLY A 310 -7.20 -13.39 35.33
CA GLY A 310 -6.72 -14.58 34.63
C GLY A 310 -7.57 -15.79 34.97
N VAL A 311 -7.64 -16.73 34.02
CA VAL A 311 -8.32 -18.02 34.17
C VAL A 311 -7.34 -19.14 33.84
N THR A 312 -7.40 -20.23 34.61
CA THR A 312 -6.65 -21.46 34.34
C THR A 312 -7.65 -22.60 34.20
N LEU A 313 -7.54 -23.35 33.11
CA LEU A 313 -8.43 -24.47 32.79
C LEU A 313 -7.57 -25.67 32.43
N GLY A 314 -7.29 -26.52 33.41
CA GLY A 314 -6.25 -27.55 33.30
C GLY A 314 -4.86 -26.92 33.22
N LEU A 315 -4.12 -27.22 32.16
CA LEU A 315 -2.80 -26.63 31.88
C LEU A 315 -2.89 -25.34 31.05
N ALA A 316 -4.07 -25.02 30.50
CA ALA A 316 -4.25 -23.82 29.70
C ALA A 316 -4.50 -22.59 30.58
N SER A 317 -3.89 -21.47 30.23
CA SER A 317 -4.15 -20.17 30.83
C SER A 317 -4.79 -19.21 29.83
N ASP A 318 -5.62 -18.32 30.34
CA ASP A 318 -6.23 -17.22 29.57
C ASP A 318 -6.11 -15.90 30.34
N GLY A 319 -5.79 -14.84 29.61
CA GLY A 319 -5.35 -13.54 30.14
C GLY A 319 -3.82 -13.38 30.19
N PRO A 320 -3.30 -12.14 30.33
CA PRO A 320 -4.03 -10.87 30.36
C PRO A 320 -4.70 -10.55 29.01
N TRP A 321 -5.84 -9.86 29.02
CA TRP A 321 -6.62 -9.56 27.82
C TRP A 321 -6.41 -8.14 27.32
N ALA A 322 -6.05 -8.00 26.04
CA ALA A 322 -5.95 -6.71 25.37
C ALA A 322 -7.31 -6.17 24.88
N GLY A 323 -8.32 -7.04 24.77
CA GLY A 323 -9.62 -6.74 24.18
C GLY A 323 -10.11 -7.89 23.31
N PRO A 324 -11.23 -7.70 22.57
CA PRO A 324 -11.60 -8.57 21.48
C PRO A 324 -10.48 -8.62 20.43
N ASP A 325 -10.21 -9.81 19.91
CA ASP A 325 -9.29 -9.95 18.78
C ASP A 325 -9.97 -9.46 17.50
N THR A 326 -9.30 -8.54 16.81
CA THR A 326 -9.78 -7.91 15.57
C THR A 326 -8.80 -8.11 14.42
N GLU A 327 -7.68 -8.80 14.66
CA GLU A 327 -6.68 -9.06 13.63
C GLU A 327 -6.99 -10.40 12.97
N PRO A 328 -6.94 -10.50 11.63
CA PRO A 328 -7.05 -11.79 10.97
C PRO A 328 -5.80 -12.65 11.23
N PRO A 329 -5.90 -13.98 11.07
CA PRO A 329 -4.74 -14.85 11.06
C PRO A 329 -3.63 -14.35 10.13
N ALA A 330 -2.38 -14.58 10.49
CA ALA A 330 -1.23 -14.22 9.67
C ALA A 330 -0.49 -15.46 9.15
N VAL A 331 -0.01 -15.42 7.91
CA VAL A 331 1.02 -16.35 7.41
C VAL A 331 2.37 -15.90 7.96
N THR A 332 2.94 -16.66 8.90
CA THR A 332 4.18 -16.28 9.61
C THR A 332 5.44 -16.86 8.98
N GLU A 333 5.32 -18.01 8.33
CA GLU A 333 6.41 -18.66 7.59
C GLU A 333 5.85 -19.34 6.34
N ARG A 334 6.70 -19.55 5.33
CA ARG A 334 6.36 -20.30 4.12
C ARG A 334 7.59 -20.86 3.41
N SER A 335 7.35 -21.79 2.48
CA SER A 335 8.35 -22.33 1.55
C SER A 335 8.96 -21.22 0.68
N PRO A 336 10.19 -21.42 0.17
CA PRO A 336 10.78 -20.51 -0.80
C PRO A 336 9.87 -20.28 -2.01
N THR A 337 9.78 -19.02 -2.44
CA THR A 337 8.97 -18.61 -3.60
C THR A 337 9.76 -18.60 -4.90
N ARG A 338 11.08 -18.79 -4.84
CA ARG A 338 11.95 -18.94 -6.01
C ARG A 338 12.90 -20.12 -5.83
N THR A 339 12.73 -21.17 -6.64
CA THR A 339 13.51 -22.41 -6.56
C THR A 339 13.57 -23.13 -7.92
N PRO A 340 14.67 -23.79 -8.31
CA PRO A 340 14.67 -24.61 -9.53
C PRO A 340 13.92 -25.94 -9.36
N ASP A 341 13.63 -26.35 -8.13
CA ASP A 341 12.98 -27.63 -7.83
C ASP A 341 11.45 -27.52 -7.90
N ALA A 342 10.88 -27.88 -9.05
CA ALA A 342 9.44 -27.91 -9.28
C ALA A 342 8.70 -29.04 -8.53
N ALA A 343 9.41 -29.95 -7.87
CA ALA A 343 8.82 -30.97 -6.99
C ALA A 343 8.88 -30.58 -5.50
N ALA A 344 9.49 -29.44 -5.17
CA ALA A 344 9.61 -28.99 -3.79
C ALA A 344 8.22 -28.84 -3.13
N PRO A 345 8.06 -29.31 -1.87
CA PRO A 345 6.81 -29.10 -1.15
C PRO A 345 6.51 -27.61 -0.93
N ILE A 346 5.25 -27.23 -1.16
CA ILE A 346 4.72 -25.92 -0.78
C ILE A 346 4.27 -26.01 0.67
N TRP A 347 4.73 -25.13 1.54
CA TRP A 347 4.31 -25.14 2.93
C TRP A 347 4.17 -23.74 3.53
N PHE A 348 3.34 -23.62 4.57
CA PHE A 348 3.17 -22.36 5.32
C PHE A 348 2.73 -22.59 6.77
N ARG A 349 2.96 -21.59 7.63
CA ARG A 349 2.46 -21.54 9.01
C ARG A 349 1.44 -20.43 9.15
N LEU A 350 0.35 -20.73 9.86
CA LEU A 350 -0.63 -19.74 10.27
C LEU A 350 -0.49 -19.53 11.77
N ALA A 351 -0.58 -18.27 12.20
CA ALA A 351 -0.63 -17.91 13.60
C ALA A 351 -1.65 -16.81 13.83
N ASP A 352 -2.24 -16.84 15.01
CA ASP A 352 -3.22 -15.87 15.45
C ASP A 352 -3.24 -15.85 17.00
N ALA A 353 -3.63 -14.72 17.59
CA ALA A 353 -3.68 -14.58 19.05
C ALA A 353 -4.78 -15.42 19.69
N THR A 354 -5.96 -15.50 19.07
CA THR A 354 -7.05 -16.37 19.51
C THR A 354 -6.91 -17.79 19.01
N GLY A 355 -6.20 -17.99 17.90
CA GLY A 355 -5.91 -19.28 17.28
C GLY A 355 -6.73 -19.47 16.00
N VAL A 356 -6.23 -20.31 15.09
CA VAL A 356 -6.81 -20.48 13.75
C VAL A 356 -7.79 -21.65 13.72
N ASP A 357 -8.97 -21.49 13.12
CA ASP A 357 -9.91 -22.59 12.89
C ASP A 357 -9.47 -23.43 11.68
N PRO A 358 -8.91 -24.65 11.89
CA PRO A 358 -8.45 -25.48 10.79
C PRO A 358 -9.59 -25.91 9.85
N GLY A 359 -10.85 -25.93 10.31
CA GLY A 359 -12.01 -26.27 9.49
C GLY A 359 -12.40 -25.19 8.47
N THR A 360 -11.81 -24.00 8.57
CA THR A 360 -12.02 -22.89 7.63
C THR A 360 -10.88 -22.74 6.62
N LEU A 361 -9.81 -23.52 6.78
CA LEU A 361 -8.66 -23.48 5.90
C LEU A 361 -9.08 -23.82 4.48
N ARG A 362 -8.74 -22.94 3.55
CA ARG A 362 -8.85 -23.19 2.12
C ARG A 362 -7.54 -22.78 1.45
N VAL A 363 -6.95 -23.71 0.69
CA VAL A 363 -5.71 -23.50 -0.04
C VAL A 363 -5.98 -23.71 -1.52
N VAL A 364 -5.73 -22.67 -2.32
CA VAL A 364 -5.89 -22.70 -3.77
C VAL A 364 -4.51 -22.52 -4.42
N LEU A 365 -4.13 -23.45 -5.29
CA LEU A 365 -2.96 -23.35 -6.15
C LEU A 365 -3.45 -22.97 -7.55
N ASP A 366 -3.06 -21.78 -8.01
CA ASP A 366 -3.63 -21.08 -9.16
C ASP A 366 -5.16 -20.94 -9.01
N GLU A 367 -5.92 -21.75 -9.73
CA GLU A 367 -7.39 -21.80 -9.66
C GLU A 367 -7.91 -23.13 -9.04
N THR A 368 -7.01 -24.04 -8.67
CA THR A 368 -7.34 -25.38 -8.17
C THR A 368 -7.36 -25.40 -6.64
N ASP A 369 -8.48 -25.80 -6.06
CA ASP A 369 -8.58 -26.05 -4.62
C ASP A 369 -7.80 -27.32 -4.24
N ILE A 370 -6.69 -27.14 -3.54
CA ILE A 370 -5.80 -28.23 -3.11
C ILE A 370 -5.95 -28.53 -1.62
N THR A 371 -6.95 -27.97 -0.93
CA THR A 371 -7.13 -28.10 0.53
C THR A 371 -7.09 -29.55 1.00
N ALA A 372 -7.76 -30.46 0.28
CA ALA A 372 -7.80 -31.89 0.61
C ALA A 372 -6.44 -32.61 0.49
N GLN A 373 -5.43 -31.99 -0.12
CA GLN A 373 -4.08 -32.51 -0.34
C GLN A 373 -3.07 -31.92 0.65
N VAL A 374 -3.45 -30.87 1.38
CA VAL A 374 -2.62 -30.24 2.40
C VAL A 374 -2.66 -31.08 3.69
N ARG A 375 -1.51 -31.25 4.33
CA ARG A 375 -1.37 -31.99 5.60
C ARG A 375 -0.66 -31.13 6.63
N LEU A 376 -1.15 -31.13 7.87
CA LEU A 376 -0.45 -30.50 8.99
C LEU A 376 0.71 -31.41 9.44
N GLN A 377 1.95 -30.92 9.36
CA GLN A 377 3.17 -31.62 9.73
C GLN A 377 4.10 -30.64 10.46
N ASP A 378 4.49 -30.92 11.70
CA ASP A 378 5.37 -30.05 12.52
C ASP A 378 4.93 -28.57 12.58
N GLY A 379 3.61 -28.36 12.70
CA GLY A 379 2.97 -27.04 12.72
C GLY A 379 2.94 -26.32 11.37
N LYS A 380 3.31 -26.99 10.27
CA LYS A 380 3.27 -26.48 8.90
C LYS A 380 2.14 -27.14 8.12
N HIS A 381 1.41 -26.36 7.35
CA HIS A 381 0.50 -26.86 6.33
C HIS A 381 1.33 -27.19 5.09
N VAL A 382 1.47 -28.46 4.74
CA VAL A 382 2.36 -28.95 3.69
C VAL A 382 1.55 -29.56 2.55
N PHE A 383 1.81 -29.11 1.34
CA PHE A 383 1.39 -29.72 0.08
C PHE A 383 2.61 -30.25 -0.66
N THR A 384 2.61 -31.54 -0.99
CA THR A 384 3.67 -32.16 -1.82
C THR A 384 3.09 -32.43 -3.21
N PRO A 385 3.59 -31.77 -4.27
CA PRO A 385 3.13 -32.02 -5.62
C PRO A 385 3.28 -33.51 -6.01
N PRO A 386 2.27 -34.14 -6.62
CA PRO A 386 2.38 -35.54 -7.04
C PRO A 386 3.35 -35.74 -8.21
N ALA A 387 3.68 -34.67 -8.94
CA ALA A 387 4.68 -34.59 -9.98
C ALA A 387 5.26 -33.17 -10.00
N PRO A 388 6.46 -32.94 -10.59
CA PRO A 388 6.99 -31.60 -10.76
C PRO A 388 5.97 -30.68 -11.46
N LEU A 389 5.71 -29.52 -10.86
CA LEU A 389 4.80 -28.54 -11.43
C LEU A 389 5.34 -28.01 -12.77
N LYS A 390 4.43 -27.73 -13.70
CA LYS A 390 4.75 -27.28 -15.06
C LYS A 390 4.12 -25.91 -15.30
N PRO A 391 4.65 -25.13 -16.27
CA PRO A 391 4.02 -23.89 -16.70
C PRO A 391 2.53 -24.06 -16.96
N ARG A 392 1.75 -23.06 -16.53
CA ARG A 392 0.28 -23.10 -16.63
C ARG A 392 -0.17 -23.35 -18.08
N PRO A 393 -1.01 -24.38 -18.34
CA PRO A 393 -1.55 -24.63 -19.66
C PRO A 393 -2.49 -23.49 -20.08
N VAL A 394 -2.49 -23.17 -21.37
CA VAL A 394 -3.43 -22.19 -21.93
C VAL A 394 -4.80 -22.87 -21.99
N GLY A 395 -5.78 -22.31 -21.29
CA GLY A 395 -7.17 -22.78 -21.32
C GLY A 395 -7.69 -23.55 -20.10
N ALA A 396 -6.89 -23.66 -19.03
CA ALA A 396 -7.40 -24.13 -17.74
C ALA A 396 -8.27 -23.07 -17.02
N GLY A 397 -8.11 -21.79 -17.40
CA GLY A 397 -8.73 -20.62 -16.78
C GLY A 397 -8.21 -19.32 -17.41
N PHE A 398 -8.50 -18.19 -16.76
CA PHE A 398 -8.05 -16.85 -17.20
C PHE A 398 -6.95 -16.24 -16.33
N SER A 399 -6.45 -16.97 -15.33
CA SER A 399 -5.29 -16.53 -14.56
C SER A 399 -4.09 -16.22 -15.47
N GLY A 400 -3.44 -15.07 -15.23
CA GLY A 400 -2.33 -14.56 -16.03
C GLY A 400 -2.70 -13.90 -17.37
N TRP A 401 -3.99 -13.70 -17.67
CA TRP A 401 -4.40 -12.85 -18.79
C TRP A 401 -4.26 -11.38 -18.42
N LYS A 402 -3.65 -10.60 -19.32
CA LYS A 402 -3.57 -9.14 -19.16
C LYS A 402 -4.93 -8.53 -19.47
N VAL A 403 -5.40 -7.63 -18.60
CA VAL A 403 -6.64 -6.90 -18.78
C VAL A 403 -6.33 -5.44 -19.09
N GLU A 404 -6.88 -4.94 -20.18
CA GLU A 404 -6.90 -3.54 -20.56
C GLU A 404 -8.33 -3.02 -20.39
N ASN A 405 -8.49 -1.99 -19.57
CA ASN A 405 -9.76 -1.33 -19.28
C ASN A 405 -9.60 0.16 -19.51
N TYR A 406 -9.92 0.61 -20.72
CA TYR A 406 -9.71 1.99 -21.10
C TYR A 406 -10.51 2.93 -20.18
N GLN A 407 -9.81 3.92 -19.60
CA GLN A 407 -10.34 4.87 -18.60
C GLN A 407 -10.97 4.21 -17.35
N ASN A 408 -10.70 2.92 -17.10
CA ASN A 408 -11.41 2.12 -16.09
C ASN A 408 -12.95 2.21 -16.23
N ALA A 409 -13.43 2.37 -17.47
CA ALA A 409 -14.85 2.61 -17.75
C ALA A 409 -15.72 1.34 -17.65
N LEU A 410 -15.09 0.16 -17.56
CA LEU A 410 -15.76 -1.14 -17.53
C LEU A 410 -15.63 -1.82 -16.16
N THR A 411 -16.65 -2.60 -15.81
CA THR A 411 -16.59 -3.59 -14.73
C THR A 411 -16.22 -4.93 -15.35
N ILE A 412 -14.98 -5.37 -15.10
CA ILE A 412 -14.43 -6.63 -15.62
C ILE A 412 -14.21 -7.57 -14.43
N THR A 413 -14.93 -8.70 -14.39
CA THR A 413 -14.83 -9.66 -13.29
C THR A 413 -14.72 -11.08 -13.80
N GLN A 414 -13.93 -11.93 -13.15
CA GLN A 414 -13.88 -13.37 -13.47
C GLN A 414 -15.05 -14.12 -12.81
N THR A 415 -16.27 -13.85 -13.27
CA THR A 415 -17.50 -14.44 -12.70
C THR A 415 -18.35 -15.18 -13.73
N ALA A 416 -18.07 -15.03 -15.02
CA ALA A 416 -18.83 -15.69 -16.07
C ALA A 416 -18.61 -17.20 -15.99
N ARG A 417 -19.68 -17.99 -15.89
CA ARG A 417 -19.60 -19.45 -15.91
C ARG A 417 -20.67 -20.00 -16.82
N ARG A 418 -20.28 -20.86 -17.77
CA ARG A 418 -21.24 -21.57 -18.62
C ARG A 418 -22.00 -22.64 -17.82
N THR A 419 -21.32 -23.32 -16.90
CA THR A 419 -21.90 -24.29 -15.97
C THR A 419 -21.34 -24.07 -14.56
N ALA A 420 -22.01 -24.57 -13.53
CA ALA A 420 -21.58 -24.41 -12.13
C ALA A 420 -20.15 -24.91 -11.88
N ASP A 421 -19.73 -25.96 -12.60
CA ASP A 421 -18.42 -26.62 -12.45
C ASP A 421 -17.36 -26.11 -13.45
N ALA A 422 -17.73 -25.25 -14.40
CA ALA A 422 -16.77 -24.69 -15.36
C ALA A 422 -15.84 -23.67 -14.69
N PRO A 423 -14.56 -23.55 -15.13
CA PRO A 423 -13.67 -22.46 -14.71
C PRO A 423 -14.31 -21.09 -14.94
N ALA A 424 -13.94 -20.12 -14.12
CA ALA A 424 -14.45 -18.76 -14.27
C ALA A 424 -13.88 -18.10 -15.52
N GLY A 425 -14.78 -17.57 -16.34
CA GLY A 425 -14.51 -16.67 -17.45
C GLY A 425 -14.69 -15.20 -17.06
N TYR A 426 -14.38 -14.29 -17.98
CA TYR A 426 -14.62 -12.87 -17.78
C TYR A 426 -16.07 -12.50 -18.08
N HIS A 427 -16.65 -11.71 -17.20
CA HIS A 427 -17.90 -10.96 -17.37
C HIS A 427 -17.55 -9.48 -17.45
N ILE A 428 -17.87 -8.85 -18.58
CA ILE A 428 -17.50 -7.48 -18.91
C ILE A 428 -18.79 -6.68 -19.07
N THR A 429 -18.95 -5.66 -18.25
CA THR A 429 -20.15 -4.78 -18.25
C THR A 429 -19.77 -3.33 -18.03
N ARG A 430 -20.76 -2.45 -18.09
CA ARG A 430 -20.61 -1.03 -17.77
C ARG A 430 -21.81 -0.49 -17.02
N GLU A 431 -21.55 0.37 -16.03
CA GLU A 431 -22.57 1.16 -15.33
C GLU A 431 -23.04 2.35 -16.18
N ALA A 432 -24.29 2.79 -16.00
CA ALA A 432 -25.15 3.50 -16.96
C ALA A 432 -24.71 4.88 -17.52
N VAL A 433 -23.50 5.34 -17.25
CA VAL A 433 -22.96 6.60 -17.83
C VAL A 433 -22.72 6.40 -19.34
N GLU A 434 -22.53 7.43 -20.16
CA GLU A 434 -22.03 7.32 -21.54
C GLU A 434 -20.60 7.89 -21.63
N THR A 435 -19.62 7.03 -21.87
CA THR A 435 -18.20 7.36 -22.04
C THR A 435 -17.59 6.33 -22.98
N ASP A 436 -16.44 6.67 -23.54
CA ASP A 436 -15.69 5.80 -24.41
C ASP A 436 -15.20 4.54 -23.66
N THR A 437 -15.31 3.37 -24.29
CA THR A 437 -14.96 2.09 -23.68
C THR A 437 -14.07 1.28 -24.61
N GLY A 438 -12.95 0.83 -24.09
CA GLY A 438 -12.07 -0.12 -24.75
C GLY A 438 -11.79 -1.27 -23.80
N VAL A 439 -11.86 -2.50 -24.31
CA VAL A 439 -11.49 -3.70 -23.57
C VAL A 439 -10.43 -4.49 -24.32
N GLY A 440 -9.47 -5.05 -23.58
CA GLY A 440 -8.55 -6.05 -24.09
C GLY A 440 -8.29 -7.13 -23.05
N LEU A 441 -8.53 -8.38 -23.41
CA LEU A 441 -8.09 -9.55 -22.65
C LEU A 441 -7.03 -10.26 -23.47
N GLN A 442 -5.78 -10.20 -23.04
CA GLN A 442 -4.64 -10.73 -23.78
C GLN A 442 -4.03 -11.92 -23.05
N SER A 443 -3.88 -13.05 -23.76
CA SER A 443 -3.36 -14.29 -23.19
C SER A 443 -1.85 -14.21 -22.94
N PRO A 444 -1.32 -15.08 -22.06
CA PRO A 444 0.09 -15.47 -22.11
C PRO A 444 0.50 -16.00 -23.49
N LEU A 445 1.80 -16.04 -23.75
CA LEU A 445 2.34 -16.61 -24.97
C LEU A 445 2.09 -18.11 -25.04
N ILE A 446 1.66 -18.58 -26.21
CA ILE A 446 1.33 -19.98 -26.49
C ILE A 446 2.42 -20.52 -27.42
N PRO A 447 3.29 -21.45 -27.00
CA PRO A 447 4.30 -22.03 -27.87
C PRO A 447 3.67 -22.77 -29.06
N VAL A 448 4.14 -22.49 -30.28
CA VAL A 448 3.65 -23.14 -31.52
C VAL A 448 4.81 -23.63 -32.38
N VAL A 449 4.55 -24.45 -33.39
CA VAL A 449 5.54 -24.97 -34.33
C VAL A 449 5.23 -24.37 -35.71
N PRO A 450 6.18 -23.69 -36.37
CA PRO A 450 5.96 -23.12 -37.69
C PRO A 450 5.41 -24.16 -38.69
N GLY A 451 4.37 -23.78 -39.44
CA GLY A 451 3.73 -24.62 -40.46
C GLY A 451 2.70 -25.63 -39.93
N GLU A 452 2.56 -25.80 -38.61
CA GLU A 452 1.54 -26.69 -38.04
C GLU A 452 0.20 -25.98 -37.87
N THR A 453 -0.89 -26.75 -37.88
CA THR A 453 -2.26 -26.27 -37.70
C THR A 453 -2.72 -26.47 -36.26
N TYR A 454 -3.41 -25.46 -35.74
CA TYR A 454 -3.94 -25.36 -34.39
C TYR A 454 -5.45 -25.16 -34.43
N ARG A 455 -6.16 -25.77 -33.48
CA ARG A 455 -7.59 -25.54 -33.26
C ARG A 455 -7.77 -24.59 -32.09
N PHE A 456 -8.20 -23.37 -32.39
CA PHE A 456 -8.54 -22.36 -31.39
C PHE A 456 -10.05 -22.36 -31.18
N SER A 457 -10.51 -22.53 -29.95
CA SER A 457 -11.95 -22.50 -29.62
C SER A 457 -12.21 -21.75 -28.32
N TYR A 458 -13.37 -21.10 -28.20
CA TYR A 458 -13.79 -20.39 -26.99
C TYR A 458 -15.30 -20.35 -26.90
N TRP A 459 -15.82 -20.16 -25.69
CA TRP A 459 -17.24 -19.87 -25.47
C TRP A 459 -17.43 -18.38 -25.25
N SER A 460 -18.46 -17.82 -25.87
CA SER A 460 -18.86 -16.43 -25.66
C SER A 460 -20.36 -16.27 -25.59
N ARG A 461 -20.79 -15.16 -24.98
CA ARG A 461 -22.12 -14.58 -25.14
C ARG A 461 -22.02 -13.06 -24.96
N HIS A 462 -22.80 -12.32 -25.71
CA HIS A 462 -22.77 -10.86 -25.68
C HIS A 462 -24.08 -10.28 -26.16
N SER A 463 -24.49 -9.17 -25.56
CA SER A 463 -25.74 -8.48 -25.92
C SER A 463 -25.60 -7.52 -27.10
N LEU A 464 -24.38 -7.32 -27.62
CA LEU A 464 -24.06 -6.36 -28.68
C LEU A 464 -23.58 -7.07 -29.95
N ASP A 465 -23.79 -6.43 -31.11
CA ASP A 465 -23.25 -6.87 -32.39
C ASP A 465 -21.76 -6.54 -32.47
N LEU A 466 -20.92 -7.57 -32.52
CA LEU A 466 -19.47 -7.50 -32.56
C LEU A 466 -18.91 -7.94 -33.92
N SER A 467 -19.76 -8.08 -34.95
CA SER A 467 -19.38 -8.51 -36.31
C SER A 467 -18.36 -7.58 -36.98
N HIS A 468 -18.33 -6.31 -36.55
CA HIS A 468 -17.45 -5.27 -37.06
C HIS A 468 -16.61 -4.64 -35.94
N SER A 469 -16.30 -5.42 -34.91
CA SER A 469 -15.47 -4.97 -33.81
C SER A 469 -14.08 -4.54 -34.32
N ALA A 470 -13.59 -3.42 -33.78
CA ALA A 470 -12.33 -2.81 -34.22
C ALA A 470 -11.60 -2.18 -33.04
N GLY A 471 -10.27 -2.10 -33.14
CA GLY A 471 -9.43 -1.44 -32.16
C GLY A 471 -7.98 -1.34 -32.66
N LYS A 472 -7.11 -0.71 -31.87
CA LYS A 472 -5.69 -0.52 -32.17
C LYS A 472 -4.83 -0.79 -30.95
N GLY A 473 -3.57 -1.17 -31.17
CA GLY A 473 -2.64 -1.43 -30.09
C GLY A 473 -3.15 -2.51 -29.15
N ALA A 474 -3.22 -2.21 -27.85
CA ALA A 474 -3.69 -3.16 -26.83
C ALA A 474 -5.20 -3.49 -26.92
N LEU A 475 -5.97 -2.69 -27.67
CA LEU A 475 -7.40 -2.90 -27.91
C LEU A 475 -7.69 -3.63 -29.24
N GLN A 476 -6.66 -4.12 -29.93
CA GLN A 476 -6.82 -4.84 -31.20
C GLN A 476 -7.03 -6.34 -30.96
N GLY A 477 -8.25 -6.84 -31.25
CA GLY A 477 -8.59 -8.24 -31.09
C GLY A 477 -8.06 -9.13 -32.23
N GLY A 478 -7.62 -10.35 -31.88
CA GLY A 478 -7.06 -11.29 -32.84
C GLY A 478 -6.17 -12.36 -32.21
N VAL A 479 -5.70 -13.28 -33.04
CA VAL A 479 -4.57 -14.17 -32.75
C VAL A 479 -3.33 -13.64 -33.46
N ALA A 480 -2.37 -13.15 -32.69
CA ALA A 480 -1.08 -12.67 -33.18
C ALA A 480 -0.06 -13.79 -33.16
N TRP A 481 0.75 -13.88 -34.22
CA TRP A 481 1.89 -14.79 -34.30
C TRP A 481 3.17 -14.04 -34.04
N LEU A 482 4.02 -14.58 -33.15
CA LEU A 482 5.20 -13.89 -32.64
C LEU A 482 6.44 -14.76 -32.87
N GLY A 483 7.48 -14.15 -33.43
CA GLY A 483 8.79 -14.73 -33.67
C GLY A 483 9.78 -14.51 -32.52
N GLU A 484 11.07 -14.43 -32.83
CA GLU A 484 12.11 -14.09 -31.86
C GLU A 484 11.84 -12.73 -31.20
N LYS A 485 12.11 -12.63 -29.89
CA LYS A 485 11.89 -11.41 -29.10
C LYS A 485 10.47 -10.84 -29.21
N ASN A 486 9.49 -11.72 -29.42
CA ASN A 486 8.07 -11.38 -29.56
C ASN A 486 7.76 -10.43 -30.73
N VAL A 487 8.57 -10.43 -31.79
CA VAL A 487 8.31 -9.63 -32.99
C VAL A 487 7.17 -10.27 -33.79
N PRO A 488 6.12 -9.53 -34.19
CA PRO A 488 5.04 -10.08 -35.01
C PRO A 488 5.53 -10.67 -36.34
N VAL A 489 4.98 -11.83 -36.74
CA VAL A 489 5.29 -12.52 -38.00
C VAL A 489 4.00 -12.96 -38.70
N GLY A 490 3.83 -12.59 -39.97
CA GLY A 490 2.58 -12.85 -40.69
C GLY A 490 1.42 -11.95 -40.23
N ASP A 491 0.22 -12.26 -40.71
CA ASP A 491 -0.97 -11.45 -40.47
C ASP A 491 -1.65 -11.80 -39.14
N LEU A 492 -2.21 -10.78 -38.48
CA LEU A 492 -3.09 -10.95 -37.33
C LEU A 492 -4.38 -11.64 -37.79
N VAL A 493 -4.76 -12.75 -37.14
CA VAL A 493 -6.00 -13.45 -37.49
C VAL A 493 -7.16 -12.93 -36.62
N PRO A 494 -8.23 -12.34 -37.19
CA PRO A 494 -9.33 -11.80 -36.40
C PRO A 494 -10.11 -12.89 -35.63
N ILE A 495 -10.64 -12.53 -34.46
CA ILE A 495 -11.57 -13.37 -33.68
C ILE A 495 -13.01 -12.95 -34.05
N PRO A 496 -13.83 -13.85 -34.62
CA PRO A 496 -15.19 -13.52 -35.01
C PRO A 496 -16.14 -13.68 -33.81
N PHE A 497 -16.64 -12.58 -33.26
CA PHE A 497 -17.75 -12.62 -32.28
C PHE A 497 -19.12 -12.66 -32.97
N GLY A 498 -19.27 -12.00 -34.13
CA GLY A 498 -20.53 -11.99 -34.88
C GLY A 498 -21.65 -11.14 -34.24
N PRO A 499 -22.91 -11.34 -34.65
CA PRO A 499 -24.05 -10.54 -34.19
C PRO A 499 -24.35 -10.77 -32.71
N ALA A 500 -25.16 -9.90 -32.10
CA ALA A 500 -25.57 -10.04 -30.71
C ALA A 500 -26.16 -11.42 -30.42
N ASN A 501 -25.57 -12.12 -29.45
CA ASN A 501 -25.99 -13.45 -29.03
C ASN A 501 -25.88 -13.59 -27.50
N PRO A 502 -26.99 -13.39 -26.76
CA PRO A 502 -26.98 -13.44 -25.29
C PRO A 502 -26.88 -14.88 -24.73
N ASP A 503 -27.02 -15.90 -25.58
CA ASP A 503 -26.86 -17.29 -25.21
C ASP A 503 -25.42 -17.76 -25.43
N TRP A 504 -24.95 -18.64 -24.54
CA TRP A 504 -23.64 -19.26 -24.67
C TRP A 504 -23.53 -20.04 -25.98
N HIS A 505 -22.56 -19.69 -26.80
CA HIS A 505 -22.19 -20.40 -28.02
C HIS A 505 -20.68 -20.60 -28.07
N GLN A 506 -20.25 -21.56 -28.88
CA GLN A 506 -18.84 -21.88 -29.07
C GLN A 506 -18.42 -21.56 -30.49
N ASP A 507 -17.33 -20.82 -30.62
CA ASP A 507 -16.64 -20.59 -31.89
C ASP A 507 -15.38 -21.44 -31.98
N THR A 508 -15.00 -21.80 -33.19
CA THR A 508 -13.80 -22.60 -33.47
C THR A 508 -13.14 -22.16 -34.78
N LEU A 509 -11.83 -21.92 -34.72
CA LEU A 509 -10.98 -21.53 -35.82
C LEU A 509 -9.87 -22.56 -36.02
N GLU A 510 -9.58 -22.89 -37.27
CA GLU A 510 -8.36 -23.63 -37.64
C GLU A 510 -7.31 -22.64 -38.15
N LEU A 511 -6.16 -22.62 -37.47
CA LEU A 511 -5.13 -21.60 -37.64
C LEU A 511 -3.79 -22.27 -37.97
N THR A 512 -3.14 -21.88 -39.05
CA THR A 512 -1.80 -22.39 -39.39
C THR A 512 -0.74 -21.39 -38.98
N ALA A 513 0.25 -21.83 -38.19
CA ALA A 513 1.34 -20.99 -37.74
C ALA A 513 2.22 -20.59 -38.94
N PRO A 514 2.46 -19.29 -39.22
CA PRO A 514 3.29 -18.88 -40.35
C PRO A 514 4.77 -19.23 -40.13
N ALA A 515 5.57 -19.15 -41.20
CA ALA A 515 7.00 -19.35 -41.12
C ALA A 515 7.63 -18.35 -40.12
N GLY A 516 8.47 -18.86 -39.20
CA GLY A 516 9.12 -18.06 -38.16
C GLY A 516 8.28 -17.83 -36.89
N ALA A 517 7.01 -18.29 -36.84
CA ALA A 517 6.19 -18.18 -35.64
C ALA A 517 6.70 -19.11 -34.52
N LEU A 518 7.10 -18.51 -33.40
CA LEU A 518 7.52 -19.24 -32.21
C LEU A 518 6.39 -19.36 -31.19
N CYS A 519 5.55 -18.33 -31.10
CA CYS A 519 4.41 -18.27 -30.21
C CYS A 519 3.17 -17.74 -30.94
N ALA A 520 1.99 -18.08 -30.42
CA ALA A 520 0.73 -17.37 -30.66
C ALA A 520 0.34 -16.57 -29.41
N GLN A 521 -0.47 -15.54 -29.59
CA GLN A 521 -1.08 -14.79 -28.50
C GLN A 521 -2.51 -14.42 -28.87
N ILE A 522 -3.46 -14.72 -27.98
CA ILE A 522 -4.88 -14.45 -28.18
C ILE A 522 -5.22 -13.12 -27.52
N ALA A 523 -5.94 -12.26 -28.22
CA ALA A 523 -6.49 -11.02 -27.68
C ALA A 523 -7.99 -10.95 -27.97
N PHE A 524 -8.82 -11.07 -26.93
CA PHE A 524 -10.22 -10.67 -27.02
C PHE A 524 -10.31 -9.18 -26.72
N ALA A 525 -10.24 -8.36 -27.77
CA ALA A 525 -10.10 -6.93 -27.60
C ALA A 525 -10.83 -6.14 -28.69
N PHE A 526 -11.41 -5.02 -28.29
CA PHE A 526 -12.03 -4.05 -29.19
C PHE A 526 -12.21 -2.70 -28.47
N ASP A 527 -12.23 -1.65 -29.29
CA ASP A 527 -12.51 -0.26 -28.93
C ASP A 527 -13.88 0.20 -29.45
N THR A 528 -14.35 -0.43 -30.53
CA THR A 528 -15.68 -0.18 -31.11
C THR A 528 -16.36 -1.52 -31.37
N PRO A 529 -17.68 -1.65 -31.08
CA PRO A 529 -18.57 -0.66 -30.47
C PRO A 529 -18.33 -0.49 -28.95
N ASN A 530 -18.75 0.66 -28.43
CA ASN A 530 -18.74 0.93 -26.99
C ASN A 530 -19.82 0.14 -26.24
N LEU A 531 -19.56 -0.21 -24.97
CA LEU A 531 -20.54 -0.86 -24.08
C LEU A 531 -21.44 0.21 -23.42
N PHE A 532 -22.75 0.13 -23.63
CA PHE A 532 -23.75 1.05 -23.04
C PHE A 532 -24.97 0.30 -22.51
N GLY A 533 -25.78 0.95 -21.67
CA GLY A 533 -27.15 0.52 -21.37
C GLY A 533 -27.31 -0.89 -20.77
N GLY A 534 -26.35 -1.34 -19.96
CA GLY A 534 -26.36 -2.69 -19.38
C GLY A 534 -25.87 -3.79 -20.33
N ALA A 535 -25.25 -3.42 -21.46
CA ALA A 535 -24.65 -4.38 -22.37
C ALA A 535 -23.51 -5.16 -21.70
N PHE A 536 -23.32 -6.40 -22.13
CA PHE A 536 -22.29 -7.29 -21.59
C PHE A 536 -21.57 -8.10 -22.67
N VAL A 537 -20.35 -8.51 -22.34
CA VAL A 537 -19.58 -9.53 -23.07
C VAL A 537 -19.02 -10.53 -22.06
N ASP A 538 -19.32 -11.80 -22.26
CA ASP A 538 -18.76 -12.89 -21.48
C ASP A 538 -17.90 -13.79 -22.36
N ILE A 539 -16.76 -14.23 -21.82
CA ILE A 539 -15.84 -15.16 -22.48
C ILE A 539 -15.43 -16.24 -21.49
N ALA A 540 -15.54 -17.51 -21.89
CA ALA A 540 -15.23 -18.67 -21.06
C ALA A 540 -14.53 -19.78 -21.86
N GLU A 541 -13.88 -20.71 -21.13
CA GLU A 541 -13.38 -21.99 -21.66
C GLU A 541 -12.58 -21.89 -22.97
N VAL A 542 -11.59 -21.00 -22.99
CA VAL A 542 -10.67 -20.79 -24.13
C VAL A 542 -9.75 -21.99 -24.29
N ARG A 543 -9.53 -22.50 -25.51
CA ARG A 543 -8.60 -23.60 -25.81
C ARG A 543 -7.82 -23.32 -27.07
N PHE A 544 -6.55 -23.72 -27.07
CA PHE A 544 -5.65 -23.62 -28.22
C PHE A 544 -4.93 -24.96 -28.39
N ASP A 545 -5.58 -25.88 -29.11
CA ASP A 545 -5.14 -27.27 -29.24
C ASP A 545 -4.22 -27.43 -30.45
N GLY A 546 -3.06 -28.06 -30.29
CA GLY A 546 -2.18 -28.40 -31.40
C GLY A 546 -0.84 -28.97 -30.97
N LYS A 547 0.11 -29.03 -31.90
CA LYS A 547 1.44 -29.60 -31.65
C LYS A 547 2.23 -28.72 -30.67
N VAL A 548 2.69 -29.33 -29.58
CA VAL A 548 3.59 -28.69 -28.61
C VAL A 548 5.03 -28.80 -29.14
N PRO A 549 5.81 -27.69 -29.17
CA PRO A 549 7.23 -27.74 -29.52
C PRO A 549 8.00 -28.68 -28.58
N THR A 550 8.87 -29.53 -29.13
CA THR A 550 9.76 -30.43 -28.35
C THR A 550 11.24 -30.17 -28.60
N ASP A 551 11.54 -29.27 -29.55
CA ASP A 551 12.87 -28.83 -29.96
C ASP A 551 13.39 -27.64 -29.15
N ARG A 552 12.56 -27.10 -28.26
CA ARG A 552 12.87 -25.95 -27.40
C ARG A 552 12.10 -26.03 -26.09
N ASP A 553 12.61 -25.30 -25.10
CA ASP A 553 11.94 -25.14 -23.81
C ASP A 553 10.62 -24.37 -23.96
N ASP A 554 9.68 -24.66 -23.07
CA ASP A 554 8.46 -23.88 -22.93
C ASP A 554 8.84 -22.45 -22.50
N ALA A 555 8.57 -21.48 -23.37
CA ALA A 555 8.90 -20.09 -23.12
C ALA A 555 8.07 -19.49 -21.97
N ARG A 556 6.97 -20.15 -21.57
CA ARG A 556 6.15 -19.67 -20.45
C ARG A 556 6.87 -19.92 -19.12
N PRO A 557 6.81 -18.95 -18.19
CA PRO A 557 7.39 -19.17 -16.88
C PRO A 557 6.60 -20.23 -16.11
N ASN A 558 7.35 -21.07 -15.38
CA ASN A 558 6.78 -21.98 -14.39
C ASN A 558 6.41 -21.19 -13.11
N LEU A 559 5.40 -20.32 -13.26
CA LEU A 559 4.94 -19.36 -12.27
C LEU A 559 3.55 -19.77 -11.79
N HIS A 560 3.38 -19.90 -10.47
CA HIS A 560 2.12 -20.26 -9.83
C HIS A 560 1.74 -19.25 -8.75
N SER A 561 0.45 -19.15 -8.43
CA SER A 561 -0.04 -18.43 -7.26
C SER A 561 -0.56 -19.40 -6.20
N VAL A 562 -0.38 -19.06 -4.92
CA VAL A 562 -0.94 -19.80 -3.79
C VAL A 562 -1.79 -18.83 -2.99
N THR A 563 -3.07 -19.13 -2.85
CA THR A 563 -4.01 -18.37 -2.04
C THR A 563 -4.44 -19.19 -0.83
N VAL A 564 -4.22 -18.64 0.36
CA VAL A 564 -4.68 -19.21 1.62
C VAL A 564 -5.79 -18.34 2.20
N LYS A 565 -6.91 -18.98 2.53
CA LYS A 565 -7.99 -18.39 3.30
C LYS A 565 -8.16 -19.17 4.60
N ALA A 566 -8.33 -18.47 5.71
CA ALA A 566 -8.58 -19.05 7.01
C ALA A 566 -9.28 -18.03 7.90
N THR A 567 -10.00 -18.50 8.90
CA THR A 567 -10.61 -17.68 9.93
C THR A 567 -9.99 -18.04 11.28
N ASP A 568 -9.76 -17.06 12.14
CA ASP A 568 -9.42 -17.31 13.53
C ASP A 568 -10.66 -17.77 14.34
N PHE A 569 -10.48 -18.00 15.64
CA PHE A 569 -11.60 -18.30 16.52
C PHE A 569 -12.43 -17.05 16.89
N ALA A 570 -11.95 -15.84 16.65
CA ALA A 570 -12.70 -14.61 16.81
C ALA A 570 -13.63 -14.27 15.63
N GLY A 571 -13.48 -14.94 14.48
CA GLY A 571 -14.23 -14.69 13.26
C GLY A 571 -13.51 -13.78 12.25
N ASN A 572 -12.30 -13.31 12.53
CA ASN A 572 -11.51 -12.51 11.60
C ASN A 572 -10.96 -13.42 10.49
N THR A 573 -11.03 -12.94 9.25
CA THR A 573 -10.72 -13.77 8.07
C THR A 573 -9.48 -13.27 7.34
N LEU A 574 -8.52 -14.17 7.16
CA LEU A 574 -7.37 -14.04 6.28
C LEU A 574 -7.76 -14.43 4.85
N ALA A 575 -7.30 -13.63 3.88
CA ALA A 575 -7.14 -14.05 2.49
C ALA A 575 -5.79 -13.52 1.99
N ARG A 576 -4.80 -14.39 1.84
CA ARG A 576 -3.45 -14.02 1.39
C ARG A 576 -3.05 -14.80 0.17
N THR A 577 -2.59 -14.09 -0.85
CA THR A 577 -2.02 -14.66 -2.07
C THR A 577 -0.53 -14.36 -2.13
N TRP A 578 0.24 -15.32 -2.62
CA TRP A 578 1.63 -15.13 -2.99
C TRP A 578 2.00 -15.94 -4.23
N TYR A 579 3.16 -15.64 -4.82
CA TYR A 579 3.61 -16.24 -6.06
C TYR A 579 4.79 -17.19 -5.83
N ILE A 580 4.91 -18.20 -6.67
CA ILE A 580 6.05 -19.13 -6.69
C ILE A 580 6.55 -19.23 -8.13
N LEU A 581 7.81 -18.84 -8.34
CA LEU A 581 8.51 -18.98 -9.61
C LEU A 581 9.51 -20.14 -9.52
N TYR A 582 9.27 -21.20 -10.29
CA TYR A 582 10.20 -22.31 -10.40
C TYR A 582 11.35 -21.97 -11.36
N ARG A 583 12.30 -21.18 -10.84
CA ARG A 583 13.52 -20.73 -11.52
C ARG A 583 14.64 -20.65 -10.48
N ALA A 584 15.87 -20.92 -10.91
CA ALA A 584 17.03 -20.76 -10.03
C ALA A 584 17.08 -19.32 -9.45
N PRO A 585 17.39 -19.16 -8.16
CA PRO A 585 17.75 -17.86 -7.60
C PRO A 585 18.94 -17.26 -8.36
N ARG A 586 18.93 -15.93 -8.51
CA ARG A 586 20.07 -15.21 -9.09
C ARG A 586 21.25 -15.22 -8.12
N THR A 587 22.45 -15.26 -8.67
CA THR A 587 23.72 -15.16 -7.92
C THR A 587 24.53 -13.91 -8.28
N THR A 588 24.09 -13.15 -9.28
CA THR A 588 24.72 -11.93 -9.79
C THR A 588 23.65 -10.93 -10.20
N GLY A 589 24.01 -9.64 -10.26
CA GLY A 589 23.04 -8.56 -10.45
C GLY A 589 22.08 -8.42 -9.26
N LEU A 590 22.53 -8.78 -8.06
CA LEU A 590 21.74 -8.67 -6.83
C LEU A 590 21.70 -7.21 -6.38
N VAL A 591 20.53 -6.61 -6.37
CA VAL A 591 20.30 -5.25 -5.89
C VAL A 591 19.69 -5.31 -4.51
N THR A 592 20.37 -4.69 -3.54
CA THR A 592 19.93 -4.65 -2.14
C THR A 592 20.20 -3.27 -1.55
N LEU A 593 19.70 -3.03 -0.34
CA LEU A 593 20.02 -1.83 0.43
C LEU A 593 20.91 -2.17 1.62
N ARG A 594 21.98 -1.38 1.77
CA ARG A 594 22.78 -1.27 3.00
C ARG A 594 21.90 -0.71 4.14
N ASP A 595 22.31 -0.91 5.38
CA ASP A 595 21.58 -0.47 6.58
C ASP A 595 21.32 1.05 6.67
N ASP A 596 22.09 1.87 5.94
CA ASP A 596 21.91 3.31 5.78
C ASP A 596 21.14 3.71 4.50
N GLY A 597 20.51 2.74 3.83
CA GLY A 597 19.72 2.97 2.63
C GLY A 597 20.52 3.08 1.33
N MET A 598 21.85 2.98 1.37
CA MET A 598 22.68 2.99 0.17
C MET A 598 22.41 1.77 -0.71
N THR A 599 22.17 1.99 -2.00
CA THR A 599 21.99 0.94 -3.00
C THR A 599 23.27 0.13 -3.17
N LEU A 600 23.15 -1.19 -3.19
CA LEU A 600 24.25 -2.12 -3.45
C LEU A 600 23.92 -2.96 -4.70
N ILE A 601 24.88 -3.12 -5.60
CA ILE A 601 24.83 -4.07 -6.72
C ILE A 601 25.90 -5.13 -6.47
N ASP A 602 25.50 -6.39 -6.31
CA ASP A 602 26.38 -7.49 -5.93
C ASP A 602 27.24 -7.16 -4.69
N GLY A 603 26.60 -6.52 -3.70
CA GLY A 603 27.25 -6.09 -2.46
C GLY A 603 28.14 -4.85 -2.58
N LYS A 604 28.34 -4.30 -3.78
CA LYS A 604 29.13 -3.08 -4.01
C LYS A 604 28.24 -1.84 -3.98
N PRO A 605 28.58 -0.80 -3.21
CA PRO A 605 27.80 0.43 -3.20
C PRO A 605 27.69 1.09 -4.58
N PHE A 606 26.51 1.64 -4.85
CA PHE A 606 26.18 2.30 -6.10
C PHE A 606 25.37 3.57 -5.81
N PHE A 607 25.85 4.71 -6.30
CA PHE A 607 25.14 5.99 -6.22
C PHE A 607 24.49 6.30 -7.58
N PRO A 608 23.15 6.23 -7.70
CA PRO A 608 22.46 6.55 -8.95
C PRO A 608 22.63 8.02 -9.35
N ILE A 609 22.98 8.29 -10.61
CA ILE A 609 23.09 9.61 -11.22
C ILE A 609 22.42 9.53 -12.59
N GLY A 610 21.23 10.10 -12.75
CA GLY A 610 20.44 9.86 -13.96
C GLY A 610 19.32 10.84 -14.27
N PRO A 611 19.00 11.13 -15.54
CA PRO A 611 17.80 11.89 -15.87
C PRO A 611 16.53 11.02 -15.81
N TYR A 612 15.42 11.63 -15.45
CA TYR A 612 14.08 11.05 -15.54
C TYR A 612 13.55 11.13 -16.97
N ALA A 613 12.69 10.19 -17.38
CA ALA A 613 11.92 10.25 -18.62
C ALA A 613 12.75 10.46 -19.91
N VAL A 614 13.72 9.58 -20.14
CA VAL A 614 14.49 9.49 -21.39
C VAL A 614 13.62 9.03 -22.55
N TRP A 615 13.72 9.74 -23.68
CA TRP A 615 12.92 9.52 -24.89
C TRP A 615 13.77 9.69 -26.16
N LYS A 616 13.32 9.08 -27.26
CA LYS A 616 13.77 9.45 -28.60
C LYS A 616 13.38 10.90 -28.89
N LYS A 617 14.34 11.70 -29.33
CA LYS A 617 14.18 13.12 -29.67
C LYS A 617 15.03 13.43 -30.89
N PRO A 618 14.69 14.46 -31.68
CA PRO A 618 15.58 14.96 -32.73
C PRO A 618 17.00 15.28 -32.20
N PHE A 619 17.12 15.72 -30.95
CA PHE A 619 18.40 15.97 -30.27
C PHE A 619 19.33 14.74 -30.19
N ASN A 620 18.76 13.54 -30.08
CA ASN A 620 19.50 12.28 -30.02
C ASN A 620 19.31 11.44 -31.29
N ASP A 621 19.03 12.09 -32.42
CA ASP A 621 18.78 11.45 -33.71
C ASP A 621 17.66 10.41 -33.67
N ASN A 622 16.73 10.55 -32.71
CA ASN A 622 15.69 9.58 -32.39
C ASN A 622 16.24 8.17 -32.12
N SER A 623 17.40 8.08 -31.46
CA SER A 623 18.07 6.82 -31.11
C SER A 623 18.34 6.72 -29.62
N PHE A 624 17.93 5.61 -29.00
CA PHE A 624 18.30 5.35 -27.61
C PHE A 624 19.78 5.02 -27.48
N ASP A 625 20.38 4.35 -28.46
CA ASP A 625 21.82 4.08 -28.44
C ASP A 625 22.65 5.37 -28.38
N LYS A 626 22.30 6.38 -29.18
CA LYS A 626 22.92 7.71 -29.09
C LYS A 626 22.62 8.39 -27.76
N ALA A 627 21.36 8.36 -27.31
CA ALA A 627 20.95 8.98 -26.05
C ALA A 627 21.76 8.44 -24.86
N PHE A 628 21.85 7.11 -24.72
CA PHE A 628 22.59 6.46 -23.64
C PHE A 628 24.11 6.66 -23.79
N GLY A 629 24.65 6.68 -25.01
CA GLY A 629 26.05 7.02 -25.25
C GLY A 629 26.39 8.44 -24.79
N ASP A 630 25.57 9.42 -25.15
CA ASP A 630 25.72 10.82 -24.74
C ASP A 630 25.60 10.97 -23.21
N LEU A 631 24.65 10.25 -22.58
CA LEU A 631 24.49 10.24 -21.13
C LEU A 631 25.70 9.63 -20.41
N LYS A 632 26.20 8.48 -20.87
CA LYS A 632 27.37 7.84 -20.27
C LYS A 632 28.61 8.74 -20.38
N ALA A 633 28.79 9.39 -21.53
CA ALA A 633 29.89 10.34 -21.76
C ALA A 633 29.81 11.57 -20.84
N ALA A 634 28.60 12.00 -20.46
CA ALA A 634 28.38 13.09 -19.52
C ALA A 634 28.55 12.70 -18.03
N GLY A 635 28.73 11.42 -17.72
CA GLY A 635 28.92 10.91 -16.36
C GLY A 635 27.66 10.32 -15.71
N PHE A 636 26.56 10.17 -16.44
CA PHE A 636 25.38 9.47 -15.92
C PHE A 636 25.60 7.95 -15.88
N ASN A 637 25.00 7.29 -14.89
CA ASN A 637 25.04 5.84 -14.70
C ASN A 637 23.63 5.24 -14.49
N PHE A 638 22.59 6.07 -14.52
CA PHE A 638 21.22 5.71 -14.22
C PHE A 638 20.22 6.41 -15.16
N ALA A 639 19.05 5.83 -15.40
CA ALA A 639 17.99 6.46 -16.20
C ALA A 639 16.61 5.83 -15.95
N HIS A 640 15.57 6.50 -16.45
CA HIS A 640 14.19 6.02 -16.48
C HIS A 640 13.46 6.46 -17.75
N THR A 641 12.38 5.78 -18.12
CA THR A 641 11.44 6.19 -19.16
C THR A 641 10.00 5.94 -18.73
N TYR A 642 9.09 6.85 -19.08
CA TYR A 642 7.65 6.63 -18.90
C TYR A 642 7.04 5.71 -19.97
N ASN A 643 7.81 5.29 -20.99
CA ASN A 643 7.32 4.32 -21.93
C ASN A 643 7.24 2.93 -21.27
N SER A 644 6.05 2.54 -20.84
CA SER A 644 5.76 1.19 -20.35
C SER A 644 5.39 0.20 -21.46
N THR A 645 5.10 0.66 -22.68
CA THR A 645 4.67 -0.26 -23.75
C THR A 645 5.82 -1.14 -24.20
N ARG A 646 5.66 -2.47 -24.11
CA ARG A 646 6.67 -3.47 -24.49
C ARG A 646 6.76 -3.69 -26.01
N GLY A 647 7.03 -2.60 -26.72
CA GLY A 647 7.26 -2.57 -28.16
C GLY A 647 8.74 -2.44 -28.55
N PRO A 648 9.04 -2.28 -29.86
CA PRO A 648 10.41 -2.19 -30.37
C PRO A 648 11.27 -1.11 -29.71
N ASP A 649 10.68 0.05 -29.40
CA ASP A 649 11.36 1.16 -28.72
C ASP A 649 11.80 0.79 -27.31
N PHE A 650 10.97 0.05 -26.56
CA PHE A 650 11.32 -0.39 -25.21
C PHE A 650 12.42 -1.46 -25.24
N THR A 651 12.36 -2.36 -26.21
CA THR A 651 13.43 -3.35 -26.46
C THR A 651 14.75 -2.65 -26.80
N GLU A 652 14.74 -1.61 -27.65
CA GLU A 652 15.92 -0.79 -27.94
C GLU A 652 16.43 -0.07 -26.69
N PHE A 653 15.53 0.50 -25.88
CA PHE A 653 15.85 1.18 -24.64
C PHE A 653 16.62 0.29 -23.66
N LEU A 654 16.09 -0.91 -23.36
CA LEU A 654 16.75 -1.89 -22.49
C LEU A 654 18.13 -2.31 -23.03
N ALA A 655 18.19 -2.62 -24.34
CA ALA A 655 19.42 -3.06 -24.98
C ALA A 655 20.50 -1.96 -25.00
N ALA A 656 20.12 -0.70 -25.24
CA ALA A 656 21.01 0.45 -25.24
C ALA A 656 21.53 0.73 -23.81
N ALA A 657 20.66 0.71 -22.80
CA ALA A 657 21.05 0.88 -21.41
C ALA A 657 22.08 -0.18 -20.98
N ALA A 658 21.83 -1.45 -21.31
CA ALA A 658 22.76 -2.54 -21.05
C ALA A 658 24.11 -2.35 -21.76
N ARG A 659 24.08 -1.94 -23.04
CA ARG A 659 25.29 -1.71 -23.85
C ARG A 659 26.19 -0.61 -23.29
N HIS A 660 25.59 0.47 -22.78
CA HIS A 660 26.31 1.63 -22.26
C HIS A 660 26.55 1.57 -20.74
N ASP A 661 26.21 0.45 -20.11
CA ASP A 661 26.32 0.25 -18.66
C ASP A 661 25.63 1.38 -17.88
N ILE A 662 24.36 1.61 -18.24
CA ILE A 662 23.44 2.51 -17.54
C ILE A 662 22.36 1.64 -16.89
N ARG A 663 22.18 1.83 -15.58
CA ARG A 663 21.16 1.14 -14.79
C ARG A 663 19.80 1.82 -14.94
N LEU A 664 18.74 1.06 -14.79
CA LEU A 664 17.38 1.50 -15.03
C LEU A 664 16.48 1.22 -13.83
N PHE A 665 15.50 2.07 -13.65
CA PHE A 665 14.26 1.67 -13.00
C PHE A 665 13.14 1.74 -14.04
N ILE A 666 12.27 0.75 -14.04
CA ILE A 666 11.21 0.62 -15.04
C ILE A 666 9.89 0.22 -14.39
N ALA A 667 8.79 0.74 -14.93
CA ALA A 667 7.46 0.29 -14.54
C ALA A 667 7.07 -1.00 -15.27
N SER A 668 6.00 -1.63 -14.80
CA SER A 668 5.34 -2.73 -15.51
C SER A 668 4.90 -2.32 -16.93
N GLY A 669 4.53 -3.30 -17.76
CA GLY A 669 3.90 -3.07 -19.06
C GLY A 669 2.51 -2.44 -18.97
N ALA A 670 1.89 -2.45 -17.79
CA ALA A 670 0.65 -1.73 -17.48
C ALA A 670 0.90 -0.30 -16.96
N GLY A 671 2.17 0.14 -16.90
CA GLY A 671 2.55 1.45 -16.35
C GLY A 671 2.83 1.42 -14.85
N ALA A 672 3.20 2.58 -14.32
CA ALA A 672 3.22 2.83 -12.88
C ALA A 672 1.77 2.95 -12.37
N ASN A 673 1.55 2.75 -11.07
CA ASN A 673 0.24 2.77 -10.39
C ASN A 673 -0.67 1.57 -10.69
N CYS A 674 -0.21 0.56 -11.44
CA CYS A 674 -0.94 -0.70 -11.58
C CYS A 674 -0.83 -1.52 -10.29
N VAL A 675 -1.96 -1.77 -9.63
CA VAL A 675 -2.05 -2.57 -8.39
C VAL A 675 -2.45 -4.02 -8.62
N ASP A 676 -2.68 -4.43 -9.88
CA ASP A 676 -2.96 -5.82 -10.21
C ASP A 676 -1.67 -6.66 -10.18
N ALA A 677 -1.47 -7.36 -9.06
CA ALA A 677 -0.26 -8.14 -8.83
C ALA A 677 -0.02 -9.21 -9.91
N GLU A 678 -1.06 -9.85 -10.46
CA GLU A 678 -0.86 -10.87 -11.51
C GLU A 678 -0.24 -10.27 -12.77
N THR A 679 -0.77 -9.13 -13.24
CA THR A 679 -0.24 -8.43 -14.41
C THR A 679 1.20 -7.99 -14.20
N VAL A 680 1.50 -7.33 -13.06
CA VAL A 680 2.84 -6.82 -12.79
C VAL A 680 3.85 -7.97 -12.61
N VAL A 681 3.48 -9.03 -11.88
CA VAL A 681 4.35 -10.20 -11.69
C VAL A 681 4.68 -10.88 -13.02
N ALA A 682 3.72 -10.98 -13.95
CA ALA A 682 3.98 -11.56 -15.27
C ALA A 682 5.03 -10.76 -16.06
N ASP A 683 4.96 -9.43 -16.01
CA ASP A 683 5.94 -8.55 -16.65
C ASP A 683 7.32 -8.65 -15.99
N VAL A 684 7.37 -8.69 -14.66
CA VAL A 684 8.60 -8.85 -13.87
C VAL A 684 9.27 -10.18 -14.20
N VAL A 685 8.53 -11.29 -14.23
CA VAL A 685 9.09 -12.61 -14.54
C VAL A 685 9.66 -12.71 -15.96
N ARG A 686 9.10 -11.93 -16.90
CA ARG A 686 9.62 -11.80 -18.27
C ARG A 686 10.95 -11.05 -18.31
N GLU A 687 11.11 -10.02 -17.48
CA GLU A 687 12.18 -9.03 -17.60
C GLU A 687 13.22 -9.09 -16.48
N GLU A 688 13.01 -9.88 -15.43
CA GLU A 688 13.97 -10.03 -14.34
C GLU A 688 15.35 -10.51 -14.82
N ALA A 689 15.42 -11.07 -16.04
CA ALA A 689 16.68 -11.43 -16.67
C ALA A 689 17.56 -10.22 -17.06
N GLU A 690 16.96 -9.04 -17.27
CA GLU A 690 17.61 -7.89 -17.90
C GLU A 690 18.70 -7.26 -17.00
N PRO A 691 19.96 -7.14 -17.48
CA PRO A 691 21.08 -6.71 -16.65
C PRO A 691 21.06 -5.22 -16.32
N ALA A 692 20.35 -4.41 -17.10
CA ALA A 692 20.23 -2.98 -16.86
C ALA A 692 19.25 -2.64 -15.73
N ILE A 693 18.26 -3.49 -15.44
CA ILE A 693 17.23 -3.19 -14.43
C ILE A 693 17.84 -3.27 -13.03
N LEU A 694 17.70 -2.16 -12.30
CA LEU A 694 18.10 -1.98 -10.92
C LEU A 694 16.90 -1.98 -9.96
N SER A 695 15.76 -1.41 -10.37
CA SER A 695 14.55 -1.31 -9.54
C SER A 695 13.26 -1.44 -10.34
N TRP A 696 12.22 -1.96 -9.70
CA TRP A 696 10.85 -1.96 -10.22
C TRP A 696 10.09 -0.72 -9.76
N TYR A 697 9.63 0.10 -10.72
CA TYR A 697 8.92 1.35 -10.47
C TYR A 697 7.42 1.09 -10.34
N LEU A 698 6.91 1.18 -9.12
CA LEU A 698 5.56 0.72 -8.81
C LEU A 698 4.52 1.83 -8.85
N ALA A 699 4.88 3.04 -8.44
CA ALA A 699 3.94 4.15 -8.35
C ALA A 699 4.59 5.52 -8.59
N ASP A 700 3.83 6.41 -9.22
CA ASP A 700 4.14 7.79 -9.61
C ASP A 700 3.01 8.67 -9.04
N ASP A 701 3.31 9.85 -8.48
CA ASP A 701 2.34 10.63 -7.69
C ASP A 701 1.62 9.76 -6.63
N THR A 702 2.41 8.90 -5.98
CA THR A 702 1.97 7.67 -5.32
C THR A 702 0.73 7.83 -4.42
N ALA A 703 0.77 8.75 -3.45
CA ALA A 703 -0.29 8.93 -2.48
C ALA A 703 -1.59 9.49 -3.08
N SER A 704 -1.57 9.95 -4.33
CA SER A 704 -2.76 10.35 -5.09
C SER A 704 -3.40 9.18 -5.84
N HIS A 705 -2.68 8.07 -6.05
CA HIS A 705 -3.11 7.01 -6.96
C HIS A 705 -3.23 5.62 -6.31
N VAL A 706 -2.39 5.31 -5.32
CA VAL A 706 -2.26 3.96 -4.76
C VAL A 706 -2.22 4.02 -3.24
N GLY A 707 -2.97 3.14 -2.56
CA GLY A 707 -2.92 3.01 -1.10
C GLY A 707 -1.64 2.30 -0.63
N CYS A 708 -1.15 2.63 0.57
CA CYS A 708 0.11 2.07 1.10
C CYS A 708 0.08 0.54 1.28
N ASP A 709 -1.08 -0.03 1.64
CA ASP A 709 -1.25 -1.48 1.77
C ASP A 709 -1.25 -2.19 0.40
N GLU A 710 -1.87 -1.58 -0.62
CA GLU A 710 -1.90 -2.12 -1.99
C GLU A 710 -0.48 -2.16 -2.56
N LEU A 711 0.27 -1.07 -2.36
CA LEU A 711 1.65 -0.97 -2.81
C LEU A 711 2.58 -1.93 -2.05
N ARG A 712 2.36 -2.12 -0.74
CA ARG A 712 3.09 -3.11 0.05
C ARG A 712 2.81 -4.54 -0.44
N ALA A 713 1.54 -4.87 -0.67
CA ALA A 713 1.15 -6.18 -1.20
C ALA A 713 1.78 -6.44 -2.58
N LEU A 714 1.86 -5.41 -3.42
CA LEU A 714 2.54 -5.50 -4.72
C LEU A 714 4.05 -5.70 -4.56
N THR A 715 4.72 -4.94 -3.68
CA THR A 715 6.14 -5.15 -3.36
C THR A 715 6.42 -6.57 -2.85
N GLU A 716 5.57 -7.10 -1.97
CA GLU A 716 5.67 -8.49 -1.49
C GLU A 716 5.54 -9.50 -2.64
N ALA A 717 4.56 -9.31 -3.53
CA ALA A 717 4.36 -10.16 -4.71
C ALA A 717 5.55 -10.11 -5.68
N LEU A 718 6.22 -8.96 -5.81
CA LEU A 718 7.42 -8.83 -6.63
C LEU A 718 8.61 -9.53 -5.99
N HIS A 719 8.80 -9.39 -4.68
CA HIS A 719 9.85 -10.10 -3.95
C HIS A 719 9.64 -11.60 -3.90
N ASP A 720 8.41 -12.10 -4.11
CA ASP A 720 8.18 -13.53 -4.30
C ASP A 720 8.94 -14.08 -5.52
N VAL A 721 8.94 -13.33 -6.64
CA VAL A 721 9.45 -13.79 -7.93
C VAL A 721 10.81 -13.21 -8.31
N ASP A 722 11.13 -12.00 -7.86
CA ASP A 722 12.40 -11.32 -8.06
C ASP A 722 12.92 -10.69 -6.76
N PRO A 723 13.32 -11.51 -5.76
CA PRO A 723 13.94 -11.02 -4.53
C PRO A 723 15.34 -10.41 -4.76
N SER A 724 15.83 -10.41 -6.01
CA SER A 724 17.15 -9.90 -6.37
C SER A 724 17.13 -8.43 -6.78
N ARG A 725 15.97 -7.78 -6.77
CA ARG A 725 15.82 -6.35 -7.06
C ARG A 725 14.94 -5.67 -6.03
N ILE A 726 15.16 -4.37 -5.93
CA ILE A 726 14.41 -3.47 -5.05
C ILE A 726 13.21 -2.86 -5.79
N THR A 727 12.24 -2.35 -5.04
CA THR A 727 11.11 -1.58 -5.57
C THR A 727 11.24 -0.09 -5.24
N CYS A 728 10.70 0.77 -6.11
CA CYS A 728 10.70 2.21 -5.91
C CYS A 728 9.35 2.86 -6.23
N GLN A 729 9.13 4.02 -5.61
CA GLN A 729 7.96 4.88 -5.82
C GLN A 729 8.39 6.35 -5.88
N ALA A 730 7.68 7.18 -6.64
CA ALA A 730 7.86 8.63 -6.67
C ALA A 730 6.60 9.37 -6.20
N ASP A 731 6.85 10.49 -5.53
CA ASP A 731 5.82 11.39 -5.04
C ASP A 731 6.45 12.72 -4.60
N GLY A 732 5.65 13.79 -4.63
CA GLY A 732 5.96 15.01 -3.89
C GLY A 732 6.05 14.74 -2.39
N VAL A 733 6.87 15.50 -1.65
CA VAL A 733 7.09 15.24 -0.21
C VAL A 733 5.90 15.66 0.66
N GLY A 734 5.28 16.80 0.35
CA GLY A 734 4.22 17.38 1.19
C GLY A 734 4.78 18.13 2.40
N SER A 735 4.03 18.18 3.51
CA SER A 735 4.43 18.92 4.71
C SER A 735 4.10 18.17 6.00
N ARG A 736 4.74 18.56 7.11
CA ARG A 736 4.47 17.99 8.45
C ARG A 736 3.08 18.41 8.97
N PRO A 737 2.43 17.62 9.86
CA PRO A 737 2.98 16.49 10.62
C PRO A 737 2.99 15.14 9.90
N VAL A 738 2.27 15.00 8.78
CA VAL A 738 2.18 13.76 7.98
C VAL A 738 2.51 14.11 6.54
N SER A 739 3.66 13.65 6.07
CA SER A 739 4.09 13.81 4.68
C SER A 739 3.36 12.80 3.78
N ARG A 740 3.55 12.92 2.47
CA ARG A 740 3.03 11.94 1.51
C ARG A 740 3.78 10.59 1.56
N TYR A 741 4.91 10.54 2.26
CA TYR A 741 5.72 9.32 2.46
C TYR A 741 5.48 8.63 3.81
N THR A 742 4.91 9.32 4.81
CA THR A 742 4.79 8.79 6.19
C THR A 742 4.15 7.40 6.23
N ASN A 743 3.06 7.17 5.48
CA ASN A 743 2.36 5.88 5.46
C ASN A 743 3.01 4.84 4.54
N PHE A 744 3.95 5.25 3.68
CA PHE A 744 4.56 4.40 2.65
C PHE A 744 5.96 3.91 3.00
N VAL A 745 6.48 4.22 4.19
CA VAL A 745 7.82 3.78 4.65
C VAL A 745 7.99 2.26 4.56
N ASN A 746 6.91 1.49 4.69
CA ASN A 746 6.94 0.03 4.58
C ASN A 746 6.32 -0.53 3.28
N SER A 747 6.11 0.33 2.26
CA SER A 747 5.43 -0.05 1.01
C SER A 747 6.39 -0.33 -0.15
N THR A 748 7.56 0.32 -0.18
CA THR A 748 8.62 0.12 -1.19
C THR A 748 10.01 0.20 -0.56
N ASP A 749 11.06 -0.23 -1.27
CA ASP A 749 12.44 -0.15 -0.77
C ASP A 749 13.08 1.23 -0.95
N VAL A 750 12.61 2.01 -1.93
CA VAL A 750 13.24 3.28 -2.32
C VAL A 750 12.19 4.36 -2.56
N PHE A 751 12.45 5.53 -2.00
CA PHE A 751 11.74 6.76 -2.30
C PHE A 751 12.45 7.56 -3.38
N LEU A 752 11.66 8.10 -4.29
CA LEU A 752 12.06 9.08 -5.30
C LEU A 752 11.33 10.41 -5.03
N PRO A 753 11.77 11.21 -4.05
CA PRO A 753 11.07 12.44 -3.70
C PRO A 753 11.17 13.49 -4.81
N GLU A 754 10.02 14.01 -5.22
CA GLU A 754 9.92 15.07 -6.20
C GLU A 754 10.15 16.44 -5.56
N LEU A 755 11.29 17.04 -5.88
CA LEU A 755 11.76 18.29 -5.32
C LEU A 755 11.73 19.39 -6.39
N TYR A 756 10.55 19.98 -6.60
CA TYR A 756 10.29 20.98 -7.65
C TYR A 756 9.94 22.40 -7.14
N PRO A 757 10.83 23.06 -6.39
CA PRO A 757 10.44 24.21 -5.59
C PRO A 757 10.50 25.56 -6.32
N ILE A 758 11.06 25.66 -7.54
CA ILE A 758 11.25 26.94 -8.26
C ILE A 758 9.98 27.33 -9.03
N ARG A 759 8.90 27.65 -8.30
CA ARG A 759 7.58 28.00 -8.87
C ARG A 759 7.42 29.49 -9.19
N ASP A 760 8.25 30.33 -8.60
CA ASP A 760 8.24 31.78 -8.75
C ASP A 760 9.64 32.35 -8.45
N ASP A 761 9.75 33.68 -8.37
CA ASP A 761 10.99 34.37 -8.04
C ASP A 761 11.17 34.59 -6.52
N SER A 762 10.49 33.82 -5.67
CA SER A 762 10.75 33.86 -4.23
C SER A 762 12.12 33.25 -3.88
N ASP A 763 12.63 33.60 -2.71
CA ASP A 763 13.88 33.07 -2.13
C ASP A 763 13.68 31.77 -1.33
N LYS A 764 12.47 31.19 -1.37
CA LYS A 764 12.12 29.97 -0.62
C LYS A 764 12.40 28.69 -1.38
N GLY A 765 12.61 28.78 -2.69
CA GLY A 765 12.77 27.61 -3.57
C GLY A 765 13.91 26.68 -3.15
N VAL A 766 15.15 27.19 -3.12
CA VAL A 766 16.32 26.39 -2.72
C VAL A 766 16.22 25.91 -1.25
N PRO A 767 15.83 26.74 -0.27
CA PRO A 767 15.59 26.29 1.10
C PRO A 767 14.58 25.15 1.26
N GLN A 768 13.58 25.05 0.38
CA GLN A 768 12.56 24.01 0.44
C GLN A 768 13.17 22.60 0.32
N ILE A 769 14.29 22.44 -0.40
CA ILE A 769 15.04 21.18 -0.46
C ILE A 769 15.42 20.69 0.93
N ILE A 770 15.89 21.59 1.81
CA ILE A 770 16.28 21.24 3.17
C ILE A 770 15.05 20.81 3.98
N ALA A 771 13.91 21.51 3.82
CA ALA A 771 12.67 21.17 4.50
C ALA A 771 12.16 19.78 4.10
N ASP A 772 12.16 19.49 2.80
CA ASP A 772 11.65 18.24 2.23
C ASP A 772 12.52 17.06 2.65
N MET A 773 13.84 17.18 2.52
CA MET A 773 14.77 16.13 2.93
C MET A 773 14.72 15.84 4.44
N LYS A 774 14.54 16.88 5.27
CA LYS A 774 14.33 16.71 6.72
C LYS A 774 12.97 16.10 7.05
N THR A 775 11.96 16.31 6.21
CA THR A 775 10.65 15.69 6.38
C THR A 775 10.76 14.19 6.14
N ILE A 776 11.41 13.77 5.05
CA ILE A 776 11.68 12.36 4.76
C ILE A 776 12.50 11.71 5.88
N ALA A 777 13.59 12.36 6.31
CA ALA A 777 14.42 11.83 7.40
C ALA A 777 13.60 11.58 8.68
N ALA A 778 12.67 12.48 8.99
CA ALA A 778 11.83 12.32 10.16
C ALA A 778 10.74 11.25 10.01
N ASP A 779 10.21 11.02 8.81
CA ASP A 779 9.30 9.89 8.55
C ASP A 779 10.02 8.55 8.79
N LEU A 780 11.28 8.47 8.35
CA LEU A 780 12.15 7.32 8.57
C LEU A 780 12.48 7.13 10.06
N ASP A 781 12.82 8.21 10.77
CA ASP A 781 13.04 8.19 12.23
C ASP A 781 11.79 7.70 12.97
N GLN A 782 10.61 8.22 12.60
CA GLN A 782 9.33 7.85 13.21
C GLN A 782 9.00 6.37 12.98
N ALA A 783 9.35 5.83 11.82
CA ALA A 783 9.20 4.41 11.51
C ALA A 783 10.31 3.52 12.11
N GLY A 784 11.35 4.12 12.70
CA GLY A 784 12.48 3.39 13.30
C GLY A 784 13.36 2.66 12.29
N THR A 785 13.44 3.14 11.04
CA THR A 785 14.26 2.53 9.99
C THR A 785 15.03 3.55 9.18
N HIS A 786 16.30 3.27 8.90
CA HIS A 786 17.12 4.02 7.93
C HIS A 786 17.45 3.20 6.68
N ARG A 787 16.94 1.97 6.59
CA ARG A 787 17.14 1.09 5.44
C ARG A 787 16.14 1.43 4.34
N LYS A 788 16.30 2.62 3.75
CA LYS A 788 15.45 3.16 2.68
C LYS A 788 16.31 3.90 1.66
N GLY A 789 16.21 3.55 0.37
CA GLY A 789 16.81 4.36 -0.68
C GLY A 789 16.11 5.71 -0.78
N ASN A 790 16.86 6.78 -1.02
CA ASN A 790 16.35 8.13 -1.20
C ASN A 790 17.02 8.74 -2.43
N TRP A 791 16.39 8.57 -3.59
CA TRP A 791 16.88 9.01 -4.89
C TRP A 791 16.14 10.28 -5.31
N ALA A 792 16.63 11.45 -4.90
CA ALA A 792 15.90 12.70 -5.10
C ALA A 792 15.69 13.03 -6.59
N ILE A 793 14.50 13.51 -6.95
CA ILE A 793 14.17 14.01 -8.28
C ILE A 793 14.18 15.54 -8.24
N ILE A 794 15.22 16.15 -8.78
CA ILE A 794 15.40 17.60 -8.80
C ILE A 794 14.72 18.21 -10.02
N GLN A 795 14.07 19.35 -9.84
CA GLN A 795 13.58 20.15 -10.96
C GLN A 795 14.74 20.57 -11.84
N TYR A 796 14.69 20.19 -13.12
CA TYR A 796 15.44 20.85 -14.18
C TYR A 796 14.64 20.90 -15.49
N PHE A 797 13.52 21.62 -15.39
CA PHE A 797 12.55 21.81 -16.45
C PHE A 797 11.89 23.19 -16.34
N GLN A 798 11.15 23.57 -17.37
CA GLN A 798 10.16 24.65 -17.35
C GLN A 798 8.89 24.21 -18.11
N GLY A 799 7.76 24.87 -17.87
CA GLY A 799 6.44 24.39 -18.31
C GLY A 799 5.68 23.71 -17.17
N TRP A 800 4.53 23.07 -17.45
CA TRP A 800 3.62 22.50 -16.45
C TRP A 800 3.19 23.47 -15.32
N GLY A 801 3.27 24.78 -15.56
CA GLY A 801 3.03 25.82 -14.55
C GLY A 801 4.30 26.39 -13.89
N TRP A 802 5.48 25.84 -14.17
CA TRP A 802 6.77 26.42 -13.77
C TRP A 802 7.23 27.45 -14.79
N PRO A 803 7.46 28.70 -14.38
CA PRO A 803 7.67 29.82 -15.31
C PRO A 803 9.05 29.83 -15.96
N ARG A 804 10.04 29.16 -15.37
CA ARG A 804 11.44 29.15 -15.81
C ARG A 804 12.17 27.89 -15.38
N TYR A 805 13.30 27.62 -16.02
CA TYR A 805 14.30 26.71 -15.48
C TYR A 805 14.89 27.28 -14.18
N PRO A 806 15.34 26.42 -13.25
CA PRO A 806 16.31 26.83 -12.24
C PRO A 806 17.53 27.44 -12.92
N THR A 807 18.05 28.50 -12.32
CA THR A 807 19.36 29.04 -12.69
C THR A 807 20.44 28.00 -12.40
N ARG A 808 21.62 28.21 -12.99
CA ARG A 808 22.77 27.33 -12.74
C ARG A 808 23.05 27.17 -11.24
N ASP A 809 23.09 28.26 -10.48
CA ASP A 809 23.45 28.18 -9.06
C ASP A 809 22.32 27.54 -8.21
N GLU A 810 21.06 27.80 -8.54
CA GLU A 810 19.92 27.07 -7.93
C GLU A 810 20.03 25.56 -8.19
N LEU A 811 20.33 25.14 -9.43
CA LEU A 811 20.45 23.71 -9.78
C LEU A 811 21.57 23.01 -8.98
N TRP A 812 22.75 23.66 -8.84
CA TRP A 812 23.85 23.12 -8.05
C TRP A 812 23.50 23.08 -6.56
N ALA A 813 22.96 24.17 -6.00
CA ALA A 813 22.58 24.22 -4.59
C ALA A 813 21.53 23.17 -4.24
N MET A 814 20.45 23.06 -5.02
CA MET A 814 19.41 22.06 -4.78
C MET A 814 19.99 20.64 -4.78
N THR A 815 20.84 20.33 -5.75
CA THR A 815 21.49 19.01 -5.88
C THR A 815 22.37 18.69 -4.67
N TYR A 816 23.27 19.61 -4.30
CA TYR A 816 24.20 19.38 -3.18
C TYR A 816 23.49 19.40 -1.83
N LEU A 817 22.48 20.24 -1.64
CA LEU A 817 21.67 20.26 -0.42
C LEU A 817 20.90 18.95 -0.25
N SER A 818 20.38 18.35 -1.32
CA SER A 818 19.78 17.02 -1.25
C SER A 818 20.78 15.97 -0.75
N ILE A 819 21.99 15.94 -1.29
CA ILE A 819 23.05 15.01 -0.85
C ILE A 819 23.43 15.27 0.61
N ILE A 820 23.67 16.53 0.97
CA ILE A 820 24.02 16.95 2.34
C ILE A 820 22.94 16.52 3.35
N HIS A 821 21.67 16.54 2.96
CA HIS A 821 20.54 16.19 3.81
C HIS A 821 20.02 14.75 3.61
N GLY A 822 20.81 13.86 3.02
CA GLY A 822 20.59 12.41 3.11
C GLY A 822 20.15 11.71 1.82
N ALA A 823 20.20 12.37 0.66
CA ALA A 823 19.98 11.68 -0.61
C ALA A 823 21.16 10.71 -0.89
N ASN A 824 20.81 9.48 -1.28
CA ASN A 824 21.76 8.43 -1.67
C ASN A 824 21.63 8.03 -3.15
N GLY A 825 20.95 8.87 -3.93
CA GLY A 825 20.92 8.90 -5.39
C GLY A 825 20.37 10.23 -5.88
N MET A 826 20.74 10.64 -7.09
CA MET A 826 20.28 11.88 -7.71
C MET A 826 19.69 11.63 -9.09
N THR A 827 18.51 12.20 -9.29
CA THR A 827 17.85 12.27 -10.59
C THR A 827 17.33 13.66 -10.90
N TRP A 828 17.09 13.94 -12.18
CA TRP A 828 16.55 15.23 -12.62
C TRP A 828 15.36 15.03 -13.55
N TYR A 829 14.23 15.66 -13.22
CA TYR A 829 13.11 15.77 -14.13
C TYR A 829 13.36 16.97 -15.04
N THR A 830 13.38 16.85 -16.36
CA THR A 830 13.22 15.64 -17.17
C THR A 830 14.20 15.69 -18.35
N TYR A 831 14.63 14.52 -18.85
CA TYR A 831 15.42 14.40 -20.06
C TYR A 831 14.73 15.14 -21.23
N GLY A 832 13.47 14.80 -21.50
CA GLY A 832 12.69 15.39 -22.58
C GLY A 832 11.39 16.05 -22.09
N GLY A 833 10.91 17.05 -22.83
CA GLY A 833 9.59 17.65 -22.65
C GLY A 833 8.66 17.44 -23.85
N TRP A 834 7.39 17.84 -23.73
CA TRP A 834 6.40 17.79 -24.79
C TRP A 834 5.61 19.10 -24.91
N GLY A 835 5.30 19.51 -26.13
CA GLY A 835 4.54 20.74 -26.38
C GLY A 835 5.23 21.97 -25.80
N LYS A 836 4.59 22.63 -24.82
CA LYS A 836 5.12 23.82 -24.13
C LYS A 836 5.92 23.50 -22.88
N ASN A 837 6.26 22.23 -22.69
CA ASN A 837 7.01 21.74 -21.56
C ASN A 837 8.37 21.28 -22.03
N PHE A 838 9.42 21.67 -21.31
CA PHE A 838 10.79 21.60 -21.81
C PHE A 838 11.71 20.95 -20.77
N GLY A 839 12.54 20.02 -21.23
CA GLY A 839 13.50 19.26 -20.42
C GLY A 839 14.95 19.64 -20.70
N VAL A 840 15.90 18.82 -20.25
CA VAL A 840 17.33 19.13 -20.36
C VAL A 840 17.87 19.08 -21.80
N THR A 841 17.17 18.40 -22.72
CA THR A 841 17.56 18.35 -24.14
C THR A 841 16.95 19.47 -25.00
N ASP A 842 16.23 20.42 -24.40
CA ASP A 842 15.53 21.47 -25.15
C ASP A 842 16.47 22.54 -25.71
N THR A 843 17.48 22.94 -24.91
CA THR A 843 18.45 23.94 -25.31
C THR A 843 19.90 23.45 -25.10
N PRO A 844 20.86 23.91 -25.91
CA PRO A 844 22.28 23.58 -25.70
C PRO A 844 22.80 24.02 -24.33
N GLU A 845 22.26 25.12 -23.78
CA GLU A 845 22.63 25.60 -22.45
C GLU A 845 22.15 24.66 -21.35
N ALA A 846 20.89 24.23 -21.40
CA ALA A 846 20.35 23.27 -20.44
C ALA A 846 21.14 21.96 -20.45
N TRP A 847 21.40 21.42 -21.65
CA TRP A 847 22.20 20.21 -21.81
C TRP A 847 23.63 20.38 -21.26
N LYS A 848 24.29 21.49 -21.60
CA LYS A 848 25.65 21.79 -21.12
C LYS A 848 25.70 21.86 -19.59
N ASN A 849 24.74 22.53 -18.97
CA ASN A 849 24.70 22.70 -17.52
C ASN A 849 24.50 21.36 -16.82
N ILE A 850 23.54 20.53 -17.26
CA ILE A 850 23.33 19.23 -16.61
C ILE A 850 24.52 18.28 -16.84
N CYS A 851 25.16 18.30 -18.01
CA CYS A 851 26.36 17.50 -18.25
C CYS A 851 27.52 17.91 -17.36
N ALA A 852 27.70 19.22 -17.13
CA ALA A 852 28.73 19.72 -16.22
C ALA A 852 28.48 19.27 -14.78
N LEU A 853 27.25 19.34 -14.29
CA LEU A 853 26.87 18.87 -12.96
C LEU A 853 27.02 17.34 -12.84
N ALA A 854 26.51 16.56 -13.80
CA ALA A 854 26.64 15.11 -13.79
C ALA A 854 28.11 14.67 -13.80
N GLY A 855 28.95 15.31 -14.61
CA GLY A 855 30.39 15.03 -14.65
C GLY A 855 31.12 15.42 -13.35
N GLU A 856 30.62 16.42 -12.61
CA GLU A 856 31.10 16.77 -11.28
C GLU A 856 30.76 15.66 -10.26
N LEU A 857 29.49 15.23 -10.24
CA LEU A 857 29.02 14.17 -9.35
C LEU A 857 29.67 12.81 -9.67
N ALA A 858 29.91 12.50 -10.94
CA ALA A 858 30.58 11.26 -11.35
C ALA A 858 32.02 11.17 -10.78
N LYS A 859 32.73 12.30 -10.65
CA LYS A 859 34.06 12.33 -10.01
C LYS A 859 34.01 12.15 -8.50
N LEU A 860 32.84 12.36 -7.89
CA LEU A 860 32.61 12.23 -6.44
C LEU A 860 31.81 10.97 -6.09
N GLN A 861 31.41 10.15 -7.06
CA GLN A 861 30.51 9.01 -6.83
C GLN A 861 31.05 8.05 -5.75
N ASP A 862 32.35 7.78 -5.76
CA ASP A 862 33.01 6.88 -4.81
C ASP A 862 33.06 7.49 -3.40
N VAL A 863 33.02 8.82 -3.30
CA VAL A 863 32.92 9.56 -2.03
C VAL A 863 31.49 9.52 -1.49
N PHE A 864 30.48 9.63 -2.36
CA PHE A 864 29.07 9.64 -1.94
C PHE A 864 28.61 8.31 -1.36
N VAL A 865 29.17 7.19 -1.84
CA VAL A 865 28.83 5.86 -1.35
C VAL A 865 29.44 5.50 0.01
N GLU A 866 30.42 6.27 0.47
CA GLU A 866 31.04 6.07 1.78
C GLU A 866 30.04 6.30 2.91
N ARG A 867 30.25 5.60 4.03
CA ARG A 867 29.40 5.80 5.21
C ARG A 867 29.60 7.22 5.74
N THR A 868 28.52 7.83 6.21
CA THR A 868 28.60 9.14 6.86
C THR A 868 29.24 8.97 8.24
N GLY A 869 30.46 9.48 8.40
CA GLY A 869 31.17 9.50 9.68
C GLY A 869 30.80 10.68 10.57
N PRO A 870 31.56 10.92 11.65
CA PRO A 870 31.42 12.11 12.48
C PRO A 870 31.51 13.40 11.66
N GLN A 871 30.55 14.29 11.87
CA GLN A 871 30.49 15.58 11.17
C GLN A 871 31.24 16.67 11.96
N PRO A 872 31.87 17.64 11.28
CA PRO A 872 32.52 18.78 11.95
C PRO A 872 31.48 19.67 12.63
N ALA A 873 31.96 20.60 13.47
CA ALA A 873 31.10 21.64 14.01
C ALA A 873 30.48 22.47 12.87
N ALA A 874 29.24 22.94 13.09
CA ALA A 874 28.57 23.80 12.12
C ALA A 874 29.41 25.07 11.86
N PRO A 875 29.51 25.52 10.60
CA PRO A 875 30.25 26.72 10.29
C PRO A 875 29.60 27.96 10.93
N THR A 876 30.44 28.92 11.32
CA THR A 876 29.97 30.19 11.89
C THR A 876 29.85 31.23 10.78
N VAL A 877 28.64 31.71 10.50
CA VAL A 877 28.43 32.81 9.54
C VAL A 877 28.95 34.12 10.14
N THR A 878 29.87 34.76 9.43
CA THR A 878 30.51 36.03 9.83
C THR A 878 29.99 37.22 9.02
N SER A 879 29.41 36.98 7.84
CA SER A 879 28.75 38.00 7.02
C SER A 879 27.66 37.37 6.15
N GLY A 880 26.60 38.13 5.84
CA GLY A 880 25.39 37.61 5.18
C GLY A 880 24.39 37.01 6.18
N PRO A 881 23.27 36.45 5.68
CA PRO A 881 22.26 35.86 6.53
C PRO A 881 22.75 34.55 7.18
N ASP A 882 22.54 34.40 8.50
CA ASP A 882 22.84 33.18 9.25
C ASP A 882 21.83 32.05 8.95
N LYS A 883 20.62 32.44 8.54
CA LYS A 883 19.53 31.55 8.15
C LYS A 883 18.96 31.89 6.78
N ASP A 884 18.47 30.89 6.09
CA ASP A 884 17.74 31.07 4.84
C ASP A 884 16.28 31.51 5.04
N ALA A 885 15.54 31.64 3.94
CA ALA A 885 14.16 32.12 3.91
C ALA A 885 13.15 31.20 4.63
N LEU A 886 13.52 29.96 4.94
CA LEU A 886 12.71 29.02 5.73
C LEU A 886 13.27 28.82 7.15
N GLY A 887 14.31 29.56 7.52
CA GLY A 887 14.87 29.56 8.87
C GLY A 887 15.88 28.45 9.15
N PHE A 888 16.35 27.72 8.13
CA PHE A 888 17.46 26.77 8.29
C PHE A 888 18.80 27.50 8.23
N PRO A 889 19.89 26.93 8.80
CA PRO A 889 21.22 27.48 8.62
C PRO A 889 21.52 27.69 7.13
N SER A 890 22.05 28.87 6.77
CA SER A 890 22.29 29.23 5.37
C SER A 890 23.39 28.41 4.71
N ILE A 891 24.30 27.80 5.48
CA ILE A 891 25.33 26.88 4.97
C ILE A 891 25.06 25.46 5.49
N GLY A 892 24.72 24.55 4.58
CA GLY A 892 24.70 23.11 4.83
C GLY A 892 26.08 22.49 4.60
N VAL A 893 26.46 21.48 5.38
CA VAL A 893 27.73 20.77 5.22
C VAL A 893 27.59 19.26 5.38
N LEU A 894 28.40 18.51 4.62
CA LEU A 894 28.56 17.06 4.76
C LEU A 894 30.04 16.70 4.59
N LEU A 895 30.60 16.00 5.57
CA LEU A 895 31.94 15.44 5.53
C LEU A 895 31.90 13.96 5.17
N LYS A 896 32.67 13.58 4.16
CA LYS A 896 32.95 12.20 3.76
C LYS A 896 34.46 11.94 3.79
N GLU A 897 34.84 10.70 4.00
CA GLU A 897 36.23 10.24 3.90
C GLU A 897 36.31 9.12 2.89
N HIS A 898 37.24 9.22 1.95
CA HIS A 898 37.46 8.22 0.91
C HIS A 898 38.94 8.14 0.58
N ALA A 899 39.48 6.92 0.52
CA ALA A 899 40.87 6.64 0.15
C ALA A 899 41.92 7.51 0.91
N GLY A 900 41.69 7.74 2.21
CA GLY A 900 42.58 8.54 3.08
C GLY A 900 42.48 10.05 2.87
N LYS A 901 41.50 10.53 2.11
CA LYS A 901 41.19 11.96 1.92
C LYS A 901 39.83 12.29 2.50
N LYS A 902 39.70 13.52 2.98
CA LYS A 902 38.46 14.10 3.48
C LYS A 902 37.87 15.06 2.47
N TYR A 903 36.55 15.01 2.34
CA TYR A 903 35.75 15.78 1.40
C TYR A 903 34.65 16.49 2.18
N LEU A 904 34.75 17.82 2.32
CA LEU A 904 33.68 18.64 2.89
C LEU A 904 32.88 19.26 1.75
N LEU A 905 31.66 18.77 1.56
CA LEU A 905 30.65 19.40 0.72
C LEU A 905 30.03 20.54 1.51
N ALA A 906 29.96 21.74 0.93
CA ALA A 906 29.32 22.90 1.55
C ALA A 906 28.46 23.63 0.52
N ALA A 907 27.21 23.96 0.89
CA ALA A 907 26.26 24.62 -0.01
C ALA A 907 25.51 25.74 0.72
N ASN A 908 25.40 26.90 0.05
CA ASN A 908 24.61 28.04 0.49
C ASN A 908 23.15 27.87 0.06
N SER A 909 22.20 27.93 0.98
CA SER A 909 20.75 27.91 0.67
C SER A 909 20.14 29.30 0.59
N ALA A 910 20.87 30.36 0.93
CA ALA A 910 20.37 31.73 0.91
C ALA A 910 20.55 32.40 -0.46
N ARG A 911 19.57 33.24 -0.84
CA ARG A 911 19.64 34.14 -2.01
C ARG A 911 20.51 35.39 -1.75
N ALA A 912 21.60 35.21 -1.03
CA ALA A 912 22.55 36.26 -0.69
C ALA A 912 23.95 35.67 -0.57
N ALA A 913 24.98 36.50 -0.75
CA ALA A 913 26.33 36.08 -0.45
C ALA A 913 26.47 35.81 1.06
N VAL A 914 27.15 34.73 1.42
CA VAL A 914 27.38 34.32 2.81
C VAL A 914 28.87 34.06 3.00
N THR A 915 29.46 34.70 3.99
CA THR A 915 30.83 34.42 4.43
C THR A 915 30.78 33.63 5.73
N ALA A 916 31.42 32.46 5.75
CA ALA A 916 31.40 31.57 6.88
C ALA A 916 32.81 31.08 7.26
N THR A 917 33.00 30.87 8.56
CA THR A 917 34.23 30.31 9.14
C THR A 917 34.01 28.86 9.51
N PHE A 918 34.93 28.01 9.06
CA PHE A 918 34.91 26.55 9.24
C PHE A 918 36.06 26.11 10.13
N SER A 919 35.81 25.11 10.98
CA SER A 919 36.83 24.50 11.82
C SER A 919 37.07 23.05 11.40
N LEU A 920 38.22 22.80 10.78
CA LEU A 920 38.72 21.51 10.32
C LEU A 920 40.10 21.23 10.96
N PRO A 921 40.13 20.74 12.22
CA PRO A 921 41.38 20.48 12.92
C PRO A 921 42.33 19.58 12.12
N GLY A 922 43.58 20.00 12.00
CA GLY A 922 44.63 19.27 11.29
C GLY A 922 44.72 19.55 9.78
N ALA A 923 43.71 20.20 9.17
CA ALA A 923 43.78 20.59 7.78
C ALA A 923 44.80 21.72 7.56
N LYS A 924 45.78 21.49 6.69
CA LYS A 924 46.84 22.48 6.35
C LYS A 924 46.66 23.10 4.96
N ARG A 925 45.97 22.39 4.08
CA ARG A 925 45.70 22.79 2.70
C ARG A 925 44.39 22.17 2.28
N LEU A 926 43.52 22.97 1.70
CA LEU A 926 42.24 22.56 1.13
C LEU A 926 42.28 22.82 -0.37
N ASP A 927 42.09 21.77 -1.15
CA ASP A 927 41.93 21.85 -2.59
C ASP A 927 40.45 21.97 -2.95
N LEU A 928 40.11 22.88 -3.87
CA LEU A 928 38.77 23.02 -4.42
C LEU A 928 38.77 22.58 -5.88
N PRO A 929 38.50 21.28 -6.15
CA PRO A 929 38.76 20.66 -7.45
C PRO A 929 37.89 21.19 -8.59
N PHE A 930 36.84 21.95 -8.28
CA PHE A 930 35.90 22.52 -9.26
C PHE A 930 36.04 24.04 -9.42
N GLU A 931 37.00 24.67 -8.73
CA GLU A 931 37.16 26.13 -8.68
C GLU A 931 38.57 26.61 -9.00
N ASN A 932 39.50 25.69 -9.34
CA ASN A 932 40.90 26.01 -9.63
C ASN A 932 41.57 26.91 -8.57
N ARG A 933 41.20 26.73 -7.30
CA ARG A 933 41.76 27.49 -6.16
C ARG A 933 42.06 26.58 -4.97
N GLN A 934 42.87 27.10 -4.06
CA GLN A 934 43.27 26.43 -2.83
C GLN A 934 43.14 27.39 -1.65
N VAL A 935 42.83 26.84 -0.48
CA VAL A 935 42.74 27.59 0.78
C VAL A 935 43.69 26.95 1.79
N ALA A 936 44.42 27.78 2.54
CA ALA A 936 45.30 27.33 3.60
C ALA A 936 44.68 27.71 4.95
N PRO A 937 44.15 26.74 5.72
CA PRO A 937 43.61 27.01 7.06
C PRO A 937 44.71 27.47 8.03
N ALA A 938 44.40 28.46 8.85
CA ALA A 938 45.23 28.88 9.98
C ALA A 938 44.77 28.11 11.22
N ASP A 939 45.64 27.28 11.80
CA ASP A 939 45.34 26.41 12.94
C ASP A 939 44.07 25.55 12.76
N GLY A 940 43.87 25.04 11.53
CA GLY A 940 42.69 24.25 11.18
C GLY A 940 41.41 25.05 11.04
N THR A 941 41.46 26.38 10.98
CA THR A 941 40.30 27.26 10.75
C THR A 941 40.50 28.06 9.47
N PHE A 942 39.44 28.23 8.68
CA PHE A 942 39.47 29.09 7.49
C PHE A 942 38.12 29.78 7.29
N THR A 943 38.14 30.92 6.60
CA THR A 943 36.95 31.68 6.23
C THR A 943 36.82 31.70 4.71
N ASP A 944 35.62 31.49 4.20
CA ASP A 944 35.35 31.51 2.77
C ASP A 944 34.01 32.18 2.45
N THR A 945 33.86 32.68 1.22
CA THR A 945 32.65 33.40 0.78
C THR A 945 31.94 32.65 -0.33
N PHE A 946 30.66 32.36 -0.09
CA PHE A 946 29.75 31.76 -1.03
C PHE A 946 28.96 32.86 -1.72
N VAL A 947 28.85 32.80 -3.05
CA VAL A 947 27.84 33.57 -3.80
C VAL A 947 26.42 33.11 -3.41
N PRO A 948 25.35 33.85 -3.75
CA PRO A 948 23.99 33.33 -3.60
C PRO A 948 23.88 31.93 -4.20
N TYR A 949 23.41 30.96 -3.41
CA TYR A 949 23.33 29.55 -3.81
C TYR A 949 24.66 28.88 -4.21
N GLY A 950 25.80 29.44 -3.81
CA GLY A 950 27.12 28.89 -4.11
C GLY A 950 27.36 27.53 -3.45
N VAL A 951 28.17 26.69 -4.12
CA VAL A 951 28.61 25.38 -3.64
C VAL A 951 30.13 25.30 -3.70
N HIS A 952 30.74 24.77 -2.65
CA HIS A 952 32.16 24.49 -2.55
C HIS A 952 32.40 23.05 -2.10
N VAL A 953 33.41 22.40 -2.68
CA VAL A 953 33.89 21.08 -2.25
C VAL A 953 35.34 21.23 -1.83
N TYR A 954 35.62 21.04 -0.54
CA TYR A 954 36.98 21.11 0.00
C TYR A 954 37.56 19.72 0.17
N VAL A 955 38.78 19.50 -0.32
CA VAL A 955 39.47 18.20 -0.24
C VAL A 955 40.81 18.36 0.47
N TRP A 956 41.13 17.46 1.40
CA TRP A 956 42.44 17.40 2.07
C TRP A 956 42.79 15.99 2.56
N GLU A 957 44.03 15.82 3.02
CA GLU A 957 44.57 14.59 3.63
C GLU A 957 44.58 14.68 5.16
#